data_AF-A0A0F3KWK1-F1
#
_entry.id   AF-A0A0F3KWK1-F1
#
_cell.length_a   1.000
_cell.length_b   1.000
_cell.length_c   1.000
_cell.angle_alpha   90.00
_cell.angle_beta   90.00
_cell.angle_gamma   90.00
#
_symmetry.space_group_name_H-M   'P 1'
#
loop_
_entity.id
_entity.type
_entity.pdbx_description
1 polymer ?
#
loop_
_entity_poly.entity_id
_entity_poly.type
_entity_poly.pdbx_seq_one_letter_code
_entity_poly.pdbx_strand_id
1 'polypeptide(L)'
;MDALPPPPPAVVRAVDQDAVDAATRLIDMERWLHAQQASLPTPPLQPDNASLAAFAGDVDAWWASRREPFKARLAAAMGDIALLRGFDGSLPDDTCAAAIGIATVHGMVLPHVALHEVTVGGAPYAGAFLAADTRPAGKVISFLPARGWDTHDTAAAALQAIEAHARRALASRTDLPGVAHTRLGGAGEGPIVASRPLQGRLFDTLVDGIIRAQREKMDAAWAEFSLGPGVPGRHQHLADALRDALRLADAFDVASILEVRDARLRMALADERLATVPADVAAQWRQARRDYAEGMQAIAAREGEAGIAPPGGLHDYTMRQLRTVLTGLGIDDDPADITITLHRGTDVAAWFESFTSLFTGPEPLHAPLLDLALRNVPPAGGGLFTASGKRGDAIAPLNDKVIRGMLNRLDVHTRFQALLRRELQEGPLAPLRRSLFATGWAARARHEATDALVATLRDEHAGAAHLGLGRQGLAWVVAALDATAGARTLPNGAAIEVSAVGYLDTTIRDIVEFRATGQARFVLYTPGAPDGVAFRQFAGRDEAERLFYRQPAFREYLLDRLPAAFSELAGVGGARQFKASRGVQWVFGGNLPPGYTQTAGPFEPRPIAGDIAGALYDTHVEHSLRQVREVSRSTADAGWGYLVDLWHRNPAQALPAHAVVATVTAPFRVAPAGWRAYDAVRAGDFGRAFVDATEAYVAAIAAHAAGATALASGTALATLGFRTARGATVDRVLRRGDQPMPSRYPASGPAPAGVPDAHGLYRIDGQQYAAVGGQLYKAYYDAPRRAVRLGSVPAGGDVAGPTIRLQQGLWRLGRQAPPRARYGSNASDDFRSEYVAQLAHAFPDAAERDLVVAAMFREVRGLPAAAAAGVSEAQRSAFRDAMVRAEQAVHTLAGTGPALPGHLRRVSSADLPQRLWFHGDRRIHADAFAHAATASGGEWAAMGTAYQARDVVGIRLTAVPPGAPSSPHDFAVELAVRDIVAARMSGAGPVDLVTALGSSGPDFILRTPPGQPLVLAPGEFRVVETPM
;
A
#
# COMPACT_ATOMS: atom_id res chain seq x y z
N MET A 1 15.38 -70.37 8.13
CA MET A 1 14.30 -69.72 7.36
C MET A 1 14.60 -68.25 7.39
N ASP A 2 15.19 -67.73 6.31
CA ASP A 2 15.55 -66.32 6.22
C ASP A 2 14.36 -65.54 5.65
N ALA A 3 13.88 -64.57 6.42
CA ALA A 3 12.78 -63.71 5.99
C ALA A 3 13.31 -62.69 4.98
N LEU A 4 12.71 -62.64 3.80
CA LEU A 4 12.94 -61.57 2.83
C LEU A 4 12.59 -60.21 3.44
N PRO A 5 13.39 -59.15 3.20
CA PRO A 5 13.07 -57.82 3.70
C PRO A 5 11.78 -57.29 3.06
N PRO A 6 10.99 -56.47 3.78
CA PRO A 6 9.77 -55.90 3.23
C PRO A 6 10.08 -54.98 2.04
N PRO A 7 9.20 -54.89 1.03
CA PRO A 7 9.38 -53.98 -0.08
C PRO A 7 9.40 -52.52 0.41
N PRO A 8 10.20 -51.64 -0.21
CA PRO A 8 10.26 -50.24 0.17
C PRO A 8 8.89 -49.56 -0.01
N PRO A 9 8.51 -48.62 0.86
CA PRO A 9 7.22 -47.94 0.77
C PRO A 9 7.12 -47.17 -0.55
N ALA A 10 5.96 -47.28 -1.22
CA ALA A 10 5.68 -46.53 -2.43
C ALA A 10 5.71 -45.03 -2.13
N VAL A 11 6.61 -44.28 -2.79
CA VAL A 11 6.68 -42.82 -2.69
C VAL A 11 5.49 -42.23 -3.44
N VAL A 12 4.39 -42.00 -2.71
CA VAL A 12 3.21 -41.32 -3.22
C VAL A 12 3.56 -39.84 -3.42
N ARG A 13 3.96 -39.47 -4.65
CA ARG A 13 4.07 -38.06 -5.04
C ARG A 13 2.67 -37.44 -5.08
N ALA A 14 2.54 -36.22 -4.55
CA ALA A 14 1.32 -35.44 -4.73
C ALA A 14 1.14 -35.08 -6.22
N VAL A 15 -0.12 -35.02 -6.67
CA VAL A 15 -0.50 -34.84 -8.09
C VAL A 15 0.13 -33.59 -8.72
N ASP A 16 0.41 -32.55 -7.92
CA ASP A 16 0.92 -31.26 -8.38
C ASP A 16 2.42 -31.04 -8.08
N GLN A 17 3.15 -32.04 -7.56
CA GLN A 17 4.55 -31.86 -7.13
C GLN A 17 5.48 -31.42 -8.28
N ASP A 18 5.32 -31.97 -9.48
CA ASP A 18 6.17 -31.61 -10.62
C ASP A 18 5.98 -30.14 -11.05
N ALA A 19 4.79 -29.55 -10.80
CA ALA A 19 4.52 -28.12 -11.01
C ALA A 19 5.18 -27.24 -9.92
N VAL A 20 5.16 -27.68 -8.66
CA VAL A 20 5.90 -27.03 -7.55
C VAL A 20 7.39 -26.97 -7.87
N ASP A 21 7.95 -28.09 -8.33
CA ASP A 21 9.37 -28.23 -8.64
C ASP A 21 9.76 -27.38 -9.86
N ALA A 22 8.91 -27.33 -10.90
CA ALA A 22 9.13 -26.48 -12.07
C ALA A 22 9.11 -24.98 -11.73
N ALA A 23 8.14 -24.53 -10.92
CA ALA A 23 8.11 -23.15 -10.45
C ALA A 23 9.35 -22.79 -9.61
N THR A 24 9.81 -23.72 -8.76
CA THR A 24 11.03 -23.56 -7.96
C THR A 24 12.27 -23.44 -8.84
N ARG A 25 12.42 -24.29 -9.87
CA ARG A 25 13.54 -24.22 -10.83
C ARG A 25 13.56 -22.91 -11.63
N LEU A 26 12.40 -22.32 -11.95
CA LEU A 26 12.33 -21.01 -12.60
C LEU A 26 12.78 -19.86 -11.67
N ILE A 27 12.46 -19.91 -10.38
CA ILE A 27 13.01 -18.98 -9.39
C ILE A 27 14.53 -19.14 -9.30
N ASP A 28 15.04 -20.37 -9.30
CA ASP A 28 16.49 -20.64 -9.28
C ASP A 28 17.21 -20.23 -10.58
N MET A 29 16.50 -20.18 -11.71
CA MET A 29 16.99 -19.58 -12.95
C MET A 29 17.06 -18.06 -12.83
N GLU A 30 16.00 -17.39 -12.36
CA GLU A 30 16.00 -15.94 -12.13
C GLU A 30 17.14 -15.53 -11.18
N ARG A 31 17.27 -16.20 -10.03
CA ARG A 31 18.35 -15.98 -9.05
C ARG A 31 19.74 -16.21 -9.65
N TRP A 32 19.90 -17.17 -10.55
CA TRP A 32 21.17 -17.43 -11.22
C TRP A 32 21.50 -16.37 -12.29
N LEU A 33 20.53 -15.96 -13.13
CA LEU A 33 20.70 -14.85 -14.08
C LEU A 33 21.10 -13.56 -13.36
N HIS A 34 20.48 -13.33 -12.20
CA HIS A 34 20.81 -12.25 -11.27
C HIS A 34 22.25 -12.33 -10.74
N ALA A 35 22.70 -13.49 -10.27
CA ALA A 35 24.10 -13.68 -9.88
C ALA A 35 25.09 -13.50 -11.05
N GLN A 36 24.72 -13.94 -12.26
CA GLN A 36 25.54 -13.73 -13.46
C GLN A 36 25.62 -12.24 -13.84
N GLN A 37 24.51 -11.50 -13.77
CA GLN A 37 24.45 -10.06 -14.04
C GLN A 37 25.40 -9.27 -13.12
N ALA A 38 25.48 -9.66 -11.84
CA ALA A 38 26.38 -9.05 -10.87
C ALA A 38 27.88 -9.36 -11.14
N SER A 39 28.18 -10.46 -11.84
CA SER A 39 29.53 -10.94 -12.16
C SER A 39 30.11 -10.42 -13.49
N LEU A 40 29.33 -9.66 -14.26
CA LEU A 40 29.76 -9.13 -15.56
C LEU A 40 30.92 -8.12 -15.40
N PRO A 41 31.81 -7.99 -16.41
CA PRO A 41 32.87 -6.99 -16.43
C PRO A 41 32.39 -5.55 -16.20
N THR A 42 33.34 -4.66 -15.92
CA THR A 42 33.06 -3.26 -15.57
C THR A 42 33.27 -2.36 -16.79
N PRO A 43 32.26 -1.60 -17.26
CA PRO A 43 32.51 -0.56 -18.26
C PRO A 43 33.59 0.41 -17.77
N PRO A 44 34.56 0.79 -18.60
CA PRO A 44 35.71 1.59 -18.17
C PRO A 44 35.29 2.98 -17.67
N LEU A 45 35.96 3.45 -16.61
CA LEU A 45 35.70 4.75 -15.98
C LEU A 45 36.22 5.95 -16.78
N GLN A 46 37.08 5.72 -17.77
CA GLN A 46 37.51 6.72 -18.75
C GLN A 46 37.57 6.00 -20.11
N PRO A 47 36.43 5.91 -20.84
CA PRO A 47 36.37 5.16 -22.08
C PRO A 47 37.18 5.84 -23.18
N ASP A 48 38.16 5.10 -23.67
CA ASP A 48 38.89 5.34 -24.90
C ASP A 48 38.84 4.08 -25.78
N ASN A 49 39.40 4.16 -27.00
CA ASN A 49 39.32 3.06 -27.97
C ASN A 49 39.99 1.77 -27.46
N ALA A 50 41.04 1.88 -26.63
CA ALA A 50 41.80 0.74 -26.14
C ALA A 50 41.13 0.06 -24.94
N SER A 51 40.68 0.84 -23.97
CA SER A 51 39.96 0.36 -22.77
C SER A 51 38.61 -0.26 -23.10
N LEU A 52 37.93 0.19 -24.17
CA LEU A 52 36.70 -0.44 -24.63
C LEU A 52 36.92 -1.70 -25.48
N ALA A 53 37.99 -1.75 -26.28
CA ALA A 53 38.39 -2.99 -26.93
C ALA A 53 38.76 -4.07 -25.88
N ALA A 54 39.47 -3.67 -24.82
CA ALA A 54 39.77 -4.53 -23.67
C ALA A 54 38.49 -4.98 -22.94
N PHE A 55 37.59 -4.04 -22.58
CA PHE A 55 36.31 -4.35 -21.93
C PHE A 55 35.43 -5.30 -22.77
N ALA A 56 35.41 -5.13 -24.09
CA ALA A 56 34.69 -6.04 -24.97
C ALA A 56 35.33 -7.44 -24.98
N GLY A 57 36.66 -7.54 -24.96
CA GLY A 57 37.38 -8.80 -24.78
C GLY A 57 37.13 -9.46 -23.42
N ASP A 58 37.02 -8.70 -22.34
CA ASP A 58 36.65 -9.20 -21.01
C ASP A 58 35.21 -9.78 -21.00
N VAL A 59 34.28 -9.14 -21.73
CA VAL A 59 32.91 -9.62 -21.92
C VAL A 59 32.88 -10.90 -22.75
N ASP A 60 33.69 -10.99 -23.81
CA ASP A 60 33.81 -12.20 -24.64
C ASP A 60 34.38 -13.37 -23.80
N ALA A 61 35.42 -13.11 -22.98
CA ALA A 61 36.00 -14.10 -22.06
C ALA A 61 35.05 -14.51 -20.93
N TRP A 62 34.25 -13.57 -20.41
CA TRP A 62 33.17 -13.87 -19.47
C TRP A 62 32.15 -14.81 -20.12
N TRP A 63 31.66 -14.50 -21.33
CA TRP A 63 30.72 -15.36 -22.04
C TRP A 63 31.30 -16.74 -22.36
N ALA A 64 32.57 -16.84 -22.78
CA ALA A 64 33.22 -18.12 -23.08
C ALA A 64 33.15 -19.13 -21.92
N SER A 65 33.21 -18.65 -20.68
CA SER A 65 33.12 -19.49 -19.48
C SER A 65 31.70 -19.69 -18.92
N ARG A 66 30.71 -18.89 -19.38
CA ARG A 66 29.30 -18.96 -18.95
C ARG A 66 28.36 -19.55 -20.00
N ARG A 67 28.79 -19.69 -21.26
CA ARG A 67 28.00 -20.17 -22.41
C ARG A 67 27.31 -21.50 -22.12
N GLU A 68 28.05 -22.54 -21.74
CA GLU A 68 27.49 -23.88 -21.50
C GLU A 68 26.54 -23.93 -20.28
N PRO A 69 26.87 -23.38 -19.10
CA PRO A 69 25.92 -23.24 -17.99
C PRO A 69 24.65 -22.47 -18.34
N PHE A 70 24.77 -21.37 -19.11
CA PHE A 70 23.62 -20.59 -19.57
C PHE A 70 22.75 -21.42 -20.51
N LYS A 71 23.36 -22.14 -21.46
CA LYS A 71 22.69 -23.00 -22.44
C LYS A 71 21.86 -24.09 -21.77
N ALA A 72 22.44 -24.79 -20.80
CA ALA A 72 21.75 -25.85 -20.05
C ALA A 72 20.58 -25.30 -19.20
N ARG A 73 20.77 -24.14 -18.55
CA ARG A 73 19.72 -23.49 -17.74
C ARG A 73 18.59 -22.90 -18.59
N LEU A 74 18.91 -22.35 -19.76
CA LEU A 74 17.91 -21.88 -20.73
C LEU A 74 17.03 -23.04 -21.20
N ALA A 75 17.64 -24.17 -21.57
CA ALA A 75 16.93 -25.38 -21.97
C ALA A 75 16.01 -25.91 -20.85
N ALA A 76 16.52 -26.03 -19.62
CA ALA A 76 15.72 -26.44 -18.46
C ALA A 76 14.54 -25.49 -18.20
N ALA A 77 14.78 -24.18 -18.15
CA ALA A 77 13.74 -23.18 -17.90
C ALA A 77 12.65 -23.18 -19.00
N MET A 78 13.04 -23.37 -20.27
CA MET A 78 12.09 -23.52 -21.37
C MET A 78 11.19 -24.77 -21.22
N GLY A 79 11.76 -25.88 -20.72
CA GLY A 79 11.01 -27.09 -20.38
C GLY A 79 10.06 -26.87 -19.20
N ASP A 80 10.53 -26.21 -18.14
CA ASP A 80 9.71 -25.89 -16.97
C ASP A 80 8.54 -24.95 -17.29
N ILE A 81 8.72 -23.96 -18.18
CA ILE A 81 7.62 -23.12 -18.68
C ILE A 81 6.61 -23.93 -19.49
N ALA A 82 7.06 -24.88 -20.32
CA ALA A 82 6.16 -25.76 -21.07
C ALA A 82 5.34 -26.64 -20.12
N LEU A 83 6.01 -27.29 -19.17
CA LEU A 83 5.41 -28.15 -18.16
C LEU A 83 4.34 -27.43 -17.33
N LEU A 84 4.67 -26.26 -16.77
CA LEU A 84 3.71 -25.42 -16.04
C LEU A 84 2.50 -25.06 -16.91
N ARG A 85 2.73 -24.69 -18.18
CA ARG A 85 1.63 -24.32 -19.08
C ARG A 85 0.76 -25.51 -19.51
N GLY A 86 1.29 -26.73 -19.50
CA GLY A 86 0.51 -27.96 -19.64
C GLY A 86 -0.38 -28.19 -18.42
N PHE A 87 0.16 -28.08 -17.20
CA PHE A 87 -0.63 -28.15 -15.96
C PHE A 87 -1.74 -27.09 -15.89
N ASP A 88 -1.51 -25.89 -16.46
CA ASP A 88 -2.50 -24.82 -16.56
C ASP A 88 -3.64 -25.09 -17.58
N GLY A 89 -3.52 -26.13 -18.42
CA GLY A 89 -4.34 -26.28 -19.63
C GLY A 89 -4.15 -25.18 -20.68
N SER A 90 -3.16 -24.30 -20.48
CA SER A 90 -2.92 -23.13 -21.34
C SER A 90 -2.11 -23.46 -22.61
N LEU A 91 -1.53 -24.65 -22.68
CA LEU A 91 -0.76 -25.19 -23.80
C LEU A 91 -1.26 -26.61 -24.08
N PRO A 92 -1.82 -26.93 -25.27
CA PRO A 92 -2.40 -28.25 -25.54
C PRO A 92 -1.38 -29.39 -25.36
N ASP A 93 -1.81 -30.56 -24.93
CA ASP A 93 -0.92 -31.68 -24.52
C ASP A 93 0.13 -32.05 -25.59
N ASP A 94 -0.29 -32.24 -26.85
CA ASP A 94 0.63 -32.51 -27.97
C ASP A 94 1.67 -31.41 -28.16
N THR A 95 1.27 -30.16 -27.91
CA THR A 95 2.10 -28.96 -28.04
C THR A 95 3.03 -28.80 -26.83
N CYS A 96 2.56 -29.18 -25.64
CA CYS A 96 3.34 -29.27 -24.41
C CYS A 96 4.44 -30.33 -24.56
N ALA A 97 4.08 -31.53 -25.03
CA ALA A 97 5.02 -32.61 -25.32
C ALA A 97 6.06 -32.19 -26.37
N ALA A 98 5.66 -31.50 -27.45
CA ALA A 98 6.59 -30.96 -28.44
C ALA A 98 7.55 -29.90 -27.83
N ALA A 99 7.04 -28.97 -27.02
CA ALA A 99 7.84 -27.95 -26.36
C ALA A 99 8.83 -28.53 -25.32
N ILE A 100 8.39 -29.52 -24.52
CA ILE A 100 9.26 -30.27 -23.60
C ILE A 100 10.30 -31.09 -24.38
N GLY A 101 9.93 -31.70 -25.51
CA GLY A 101 10.85 -32.41 -26.41
C GLY A 101 11.95 -31.48 -26.96
N ILE A 102 11.57 -30.31 -27.46
CA ILE A 102 12.52 -29.28 -27.92
C ILE A 102 13.46 -28.83 -26.78
N ALA A 103 12.93 -28.68 -25.57
CA ALA A 103 13.70 -28.28 -24.39
C ALA A 103 14.68 -29.35 -23.89
N THR A 104 14.26 -30.61 -23.84
CA THR A 104 15.03 -31.71 -23.22
C THR A 104 16.12 -32.27 -24.13
N VAL A 105 15.92 -32.30 -25.44
CA VAL A 105 16.75 -33.08 -26.38
C VAL A 105 18.07 -32.38 -26.77
N HIS A 106 18.43 -31.26 -26.11
CA HIS A 106 19.72 -30.56 -26.29
C HIS A 106 20.09 -30.22 -27.75
N GLY A 107 19.09 -30.12 -28.63
CA GLY A 107 19.27 -29.79 -30.04
C GLY A 107 19.41 -30.96 -31.01
N MET A 108 19.09 -32.22 -30.65
CA MET A 108 18.64 -33.16 -31.70
C MET A 108 17.21 -32.82 -32.10
N VAL A 109 17.00 -32.55 -33.38
CA VAL A 109 15.71 -32.15 -33.93
C VAL A 109 14.76 -33.35 -33.87
N LEU A 110 13.59 -33.21 -33.25
CA LEU A 110 12.50 -34.18 -33.41
C LEU A 110 12.25 -34.32 -34.92
N PRO A 111 12.25 -35.51 -35.52
CA PRO A 111 12.32 -35.67 -36.99
C PRO A 111 11.11 -35.11 -37.75
N HIS A 112 10.07 -34.69 -37.03
CA HIS A 112 8.86 -34.06 -37.52
C HIS A 112 8.73 -32.56 -37.14
N VAL A 113 9.80 -31.91 -36.68
CA VAL A 113 9.77 -30.49 -36.23
C VAL A 113 10.82 -29.68 -36.99
N ALA A 114 10.37 -28.76 -37.85
CA ALA A 114 11.24 -27.80 -38.51
C ALA A 114 11.47 -26.57 -37.60
N LEU A 115 12.73 -26.28 -37.28
CA LEU A 115 13.12 -25.10 -36.50
C LEU A 115 13.46 -23.93 -37.40
N HIS A 116 12.96 -22.74 -37.07
CA HIS A 116 13.20 -21.50 -37.78
C HIS A 116 13.65 -20.40 -36.82
N GLU A 117 14.70 -19.68 -37.18
CA GLU A 117 15.14 -18.46 -36.51
C GLU A 117 14.21 -17.30 -36.89
N VAL A 118 13.79 -16.50 -35.89
CA VAL A 118 13.01 -15.27 -36.11
C VAL A 118 13.97 -14.12 -36.41
N THR A 119 13.64 -13.28 -37.39
CA THR A 119 14.40 -12.09 -37.74
C THR A 119 13.53 -10.83 -37.67
N VAL A 120 14.12 -9.69 -37.29
CA VAL A 120 13.50 -8.36 -37.33
C VAL A 120 14.43 -7.42 -38.10
N GLY A 121 13.95 -6.75 -39.14
CA GLY A 121 14.80 -5.90 -40.00
C GLY A 121 15.93 -6.70 -40.68
N GLY A 122 15.74 -8.01 -40.89
CA GLY A 122 16.75 -8.93 -41.40
C GLY A 122 17.80 -9.40 -40.38
N ALA A 123 17.88 -8.80 -39.19
CA ALA A 123 18.74 -9.26 -38.10
C ALA A 123 18.02 -10.32 -37.23
N PRO A 124 18.69 -11.39 -36.77
CA PRO A 124 18.03 -12.37 -35.90
C PRO A 124 17.62 -11.78 -34.55
N TYR A 125 16.39 -12.08 -34.14
CA TYR A 125 15.86 -11.74 -32.84
C TYR A 125 16.44 -12.71 -31.80
N ALA A 126 17.42 -12.24 -31.03
CA ALA A 126 18.08 -13.04 -30.01
C ALA A 126 17.09 -13.69 -29.03
N GLY A 127 17.28 -14.98 -28.77
CA GLY A 127 16.43 -15.77 -27.87
C GLY A 127 15.05 -16.14 -28.42
N ALA A 128 14.69 -15.74 -29.65
CA ALA A 128 13.40 -16.05 -30.27
C ALA A 128 13.50 -17.05 -31.43
N PHE A 129 12.56 -17.98 -31.52
CA PHE A 129 12.46 -18.93 -32.64
C PHE A 129 11.02 -19.41 -32.86
N LEU A 130 10.80 -20.04 -34.01
CA LEU A 130 9.61 -20.82 -34.33
C LEU A 130 9.98 -22.30 -34.47
N ALA A 131 9.07 -23.19 -34.11
CA ALA A 131 9.11 -24.60 -34.45
C ALA A 131 7.78 -24.98 -35.12
N ALA A 132 7.84 -25.56 -36.31
CA ALA A 132 6.68 -26.02 -37.06
C ALA A 132 6.66 -27.56 -37.07
N ASP A 133 5.58 -28.14 -36.56
CA ASP A 133 5.35 -29.58 -36.72
C ASP A 133 4.97 -29.88 -38.18
N THR A 134 5.72 -30.78 -38.82
CA THR A 134 5.57 -31.14 -40.23
C THR A 134 4.57 -32.27 -40.46
N ARG A 135 3.93 -32.78 -39.41
CA ARG A 135 2.85 -33.78 -39.52
C ARG A 135 1.55 -33.16 -40.05
N PRO A 136 0.63 -33.95 -40.62
CA PRO A 136 -0.72 -33.49 -40.91
C PRO A 136 -1.39 -32.91 -39.64
N ALA A 137 -2.01 -31.73 -39.76
CA ALA A 137 -2.54 -30.93 -38.65
C ALA A 137 -1.50 -30.42 -37.62
N GLY A 138 -0.20 -30.47 -37.93
CA GLY A 138 0.88 -29.92 -37.11
C GLY A 138 0.70 -28.42 -36.82
N LYS A 139 0.91 -28.03 -35.56
CA LYS A 139 0.87 -26.63 -35.11
C LYS A 139 2.23 -25.95 -35.27
N VAL A 140 2.23 -24.62 -35.30
CA VAL A 140 3.44 -23.81 -35.17
C VAL A 140 3.51 -23.27 -33.75
N ILE A 141 4.63 -23.49 -33.06
CA ILE A 141 4.93 -22.86 -31.78
C ILE A 141 6.03 -21.82 -31.94
N SER A 142 5.89 -20.73 -31.20
CA SER A 142 6.91 -19.70 -31.08
C SER A 142 7.43 -19.64 -29.65
N PHE A 143 8.72 -19.39 -29.47
CA PHE A 143 9.26 -18.96 -28.19
C PHE A 143 9.75 -17.52 -28.26
N LEU A 144 9.44 -16.72 -27.25
CA LEU A 144 9.90 -15.34 -27.09
C LEU A 144 10.47 -15.12 -25.67
N PRO A 145 11.65 -14.48 -25.49
CA PRO A 145 12.30 -14.31 -24.19
C PRO A 145 11.49 -13.64 -23.08
N ALA A 146 10.45 -12.87 -23.42
CA ALA A 146 9.60 -12.15 -22.47
C ALA A 146 8.12 -12.62 -22.46
N ARG A 147 7.78 -13.69 -23.18
CA ARG A 147 6.40 -14.26 -23.25
C ARG A 147 6.33 -15.78 -23.12
N GLY A 148 7.47 -16.44 -23.25
CA GLY A 148 7.61 -17.89 -23.23
C GLY A 148 7.12 -18.50 -24.54
N TRP A 149 6.54 -19.68 -24.44
CA TRP A 149 5.87 -20.34 -25.55
C TRP A 149 4.61 -19.58 -25.99
N ASP A 150 4.20 -19.74 -27.24
CA ASP A 150 2.93 -19.30 -27.84
C ASP A 150 2.60 -20.29 -28.98
N THR A 151 1.31 -20.54 -29.25
CA THR A 151 0.84 -21.56 -30.21
C THR A 151 0.00 -20.92 -31.30
N HIS A 152 0.21 -21.35 -32.55
CA HIS A 152 -0.38 -20.76 -33.75
C HIS A 152 -0.79 -21.84 -34.75
N ASP A 153 -1.83 -21.56 -35.53
CA ASP A 153 -2.30 -22.47 -36.58
C ASP A 153 -1.39 -22.48 -37.82
N THR A 154 -0.68 -21.38 -38.08
CA THR A 154 0.22 -21.24 -39.24
C THR A 154 1.46 -20.41 -38.90
N ALA A 155 2.52 -20.55 -39.69
CA ALA A 155 3.72 -19.73 -39.57
C ALA A 155 3.43 -18.24 -39.85
N ALA A 156 2.49 -17.93 -40.74
CA ALA A 156 2.07 -16.56 -41.03
C ALA A 156 1.39 -15.90 -39.81
N ALA A 157 0.50 -16.63 -39.12
CA ALA A 157 -0.12 -16.15 -37.87
C ALA A 157 0.93 -15.93 -36.76
N ALA A 158 1.91 -16.84 -36.64
CA ALA A 158 3.01 -16.69 -35.69
C ALA A 158 3.84 -15.41 -35.95
N LEU A 159 4.20 -15.16 -37.21
CA LEU A 159 4.94 -13.95 -37.60
C LEU A 159 4.14 -12.67 -37.34
N GLN A 160 2.84 -12.65 -37.66
CA GLN A 160 1.97 -11.50 -37.36
C GLN A 160 1.83 -11.22 -35.85
N ALA A 161 1.75 -12.27 -35.02
CA ALA A 161 1.70 -12.12 -33.56
C ALA A 161 3.00 -11.52 -32.99
N ILE A 162 4.16 -11.94 -33.54
CA ILE A 162 5.48 -11.40 -33.17
C ILE A 162 5.65 -9.96 -33.67
N GLU A 163 5.24 -9.65 -34.90
CA GLU A 163 5.20 -8.30 -35.49
C GLU A 163 4.40 -7.32 -34.60
N ALA A 164 3.18 -7.71 -34.22
CA ALA A 164 2.33 -6.92 -33.34
C ALA A 164 2.90 -6.76 -31.92
N HIS A 165 3.75 -7.69 -31.45
CA HIS A 165 4.48 -7.52 -30.20
C HIS A 165 5.68 -6.57 -30.35
N ALA A 166 6.48 -6.73 -31.41
CA ALA A 166 7.63 -5.89 -31.71
C ALA A 166 7.24 -4.41 -31.86
N ARG A 167 6.18 -4.10 -32.62
CA ARG A 167 5.69 -2.72 -32.78
C ARG A 167 5.19 -2.10 -31.46
N ARG A 168 4.53 -2.87 -30.60
CA ARG A 168 4.12 -2.41 -29.26
C ARG A 168 5.32 -2.13 -28.34
N ALA A 169 6.38 -2.92 -28.43
CA ALA A 169 7.62 -2.63 -27.71
C ALA A 169 8.27 -1.33 -28.21
N LEU A 170 8.39 -1.16 -29.53
CA LEU A 170 9.00 0.03 -30.17
C LEU A 170 8.19 1.32 -29.97
N ALA A 171 6.88 1.24 -29.72
CA ALA A 171 6.09 2.39 -29.29
C ALA A 171 6.50 2.95 -27.91
N SER A 172 7.31 2.21 -27.14
CA SER A 172 7.76 2.59 -25.78
C SER A 172 9.28 2.56 -25.58
N ARG A 173 10.06 2.14 -26.59
CA ARG A 173 11.52 1.93 -26.53
C ARG A 173 12.17 2.27 -27.86
N THR A 174 13.43 2.70 -27.82
CA THR A 174 14.28 2.89 -29.00
C THR A 174 14.77 1.59 -29.63
N ASP A 175 14.72 0.46 -28.90
CA ASP A 175 15.20 -0.85 -29.33
C ASP A 175 14.28 -2.01 -28.90
N LEU A 176 14.52 -3.19 -29.47
CA LEU A 176 13.96 -4.45 -28.98
C LEU A 176 14.98 -5.14 -28.06
N PRO A 177 14.57 -5.87 -27.00
CA PRO A 177 15.48 -6.58 -26.10
C PRO A 177 16.58 -7.40 -26.81
N GLY A 178 16.22 -8.13 -27.87
CA GLY A 178 17.12 -8.99 -28.63
C GLY A 178 17.62 -8.47 -30.00
N VAL A 179 17.41 -7.18 -30.33
CA VAL A 179 17.87 -6.58 -31.60
C VAL A 179 18.37 -5.15 -31.38
N ALA A 180 19.57 -4.82 -31.88
CA ALA A 180 20.12 -3.47 -31.78
C ALA A 180 19.34 -2.46 -32.65
N HIS A 181 19.15 -1.24 -32.15
CA HIS A 181 18.36 -0.21 -32.86
C HIS A 181 18.93 0.13 -34.26
N THR A 182 20.25 -0.02 -34.45
CA THR A 182 20.94 0.16 -35.75
C THR A 182 20.45 -0.78 -36.83
N ARG A 183 19.89 -1.95 -36.46
CA ARG A 183 19.24 -2.91 -37.36
C ARG A 183 17.77 -2.57 -37.65
N LEU A 184 17.18 -1.64 -36.92
CA LEU A 184 15.76 -1.25 -37.01
C LEU A 184 15.54 0.02 -37.85
N GLY A 185 16.61 0.67 -38.34
CA GLY A 185 16.58 1.94 -39.10
C GLY A 185 15.85 1.92 -40.45
N GLY A 186 15.14 0.84 -40.79
CA GLY A 186 14.27 0.71 -41.96
C GLY A 186 12.83 0.29 -41.63
N ALA A 187 12.41 0.39 -40.36
CA ALA A 187 11.08 -0.05 -39.90
C ALA A 187 9.94 0.89 -40.35
N GLY A 188 9.59 0.83 -41.64
CA GLY A 188 8.45 1.53 -42.22
C GLY A 188 7.09 0.87 -41.93
N GLU A 189 6.11 1.19 -42.77
CA GLU A 189 4.74 0.64 -42.68
C GLU A 189 4.64 -0.84 -43.05
N GLY A 190 5.59 -1.36 -43.85
CA GLY A 190 5.67 -2.78 -44.22
C GLY A 190 6.17 -3.68 -43.08
N PRO A 191 5.93 -5.02 -43.16
CA PRO A 191 6.28 -5.97 -42.09
C PRO A 191 7.79 -6.01 -41.84
N ILE A 192 8.19 -6.01 -40.57
CA ILE A 192 9.60 -6.04 -40.16
C ILE A 192 10.06 -7.41 -39.66
N VAL A 193 9.13 -8.27 -39.24
CA VAL A 193 9.39 -9.64 -38.75
C VAL A 193 9.29 -10.68 -39.87
N ALA A 194 10.30 -11.53 -39.97
CA ALA A 194 10.34 -12.69 -40.86
C ALA A 194 10.95 -13.91 -40.15
N SER A 195 11.02 -15.06 -40.82
CA SER A 195 11.75 -16.23 -40.32
C SER A 195 12.52 -16.95 -41.42
N ARG A 196 13.54 -17.71 -41.01
CA ARG A 196 14.39 -18.53 -41.90
C ARG A 196 14.75 -19.86 -41.21
N PRO A 197 15.02 -20.95 -41.95
CA PRO A 197 15.43 -22.22 -41.34
C PRO A 197 16.63 -22.04 -40.42
N LEU A 198 16.55 -22.60 -39.21
CA LEU A 198 17.61 -22.50 -38.21
C LEU A 198 18.79 -23.39 -38.61
N GLN A 199 19.98 -22.80 -38.69
CA GLN A 199 21.21 -23.49 -39.07
C GLN A 199 21.97 -23.92 -37.80
N GLY A 200 22.09 -25.22 -37.57
CA GLY A 200 22.79 -25.79 -36.42
C GLY A 200 21.87 -26.23 -35.27
N ARG A 201 22.42 -26.27 -34.05
CA ARG A 201 21.68 -26.68 -32.83
C ARG A 201 20.97 -25.49 -32.22
N LEU A 202 19.67 -25.64 -31.90
CA LEU A 202 18.81 -24.60 -31.36
C LEU A 202 19.48 -23.76 -30.26
N PHE A 203 19.88 -24.39 -29.16
CA PHE A 203 20.37 -23.67 -27.99
C PHE A 203 21.74 -23.03 -28.20
N ASP A 204 22.58 -23.60 -29.07
CA ASP A 204 23.81 -22.94 -29.49
C ASP A 204 23.46 -21.64 -30.28
N THR A 205 22.58 -21.73 -31.27
CA THR A 205 22.11 -20.58 -32.06
C THR A 205 21.45 -19.48 -31.20
N LEU A 206 20.62 -19.85 -30.22
CA LEU A 206 19.95 -18.87 -29.35
C LEU A 206 20.96 -18.12 -28.46
N VAL A 207 21.91 -18.83 -27.86
CA VAL A 207 22.92 -18.22 -26.97
C VAL A 207 23.92 -17.39 -27.78
N ASP A 208 24.39 -17.88 -28.92
CA ASP A 208 25.28 -17.11 -29.80
C ASP A 208 24.55 -15.89 -30.39
N GLY A 209 23.24 -16.00 -30.65
CA GLY A 209 22.37 -14.90 -31.02
C GLY A 209 22.25 -13.83 -29.92
N ILE A 210 22.12 -14.23 -28.66
CA ILE A 210 22.16 -13.33 -27.49
C ILE A 210 23.50 -12.62 -27.39
N ILE A 211 24.61 -13.36 -27.41
CA ILE A 211 25.97 -12.80 -27.33
C ILE A 211 26.20 -11.79 -28.45
N ARG A 212 25.85 -12.14 -29.70
CA ARG A 212 25.95 -11.24 -30.86
C ARG A 212 25.06 -10.01 -30.71
N ALA A 213 23.82 -10.14 -30.24
CA ALA A 213 22.94 -8.98 -30.05
C ALA A 213 23.45 -8.04 -28.94
N GLN A 214 24.01 -8.57 -27.85
CA GLN A 214 24.68 -7.75 -26.84
C GLN A 214 25.89 -7.02 -27.45
N ARG A 215 26.71 -7.71 -28.25
CA ARG A 215 27.86 -7.12 -28.92
C ARG A 215 27.46 -6.02 -29.91
N GLU A 216 26.49 -6.26 -30.78
CA GLU A 216 25.95 -5.25 -31.72
C GLU A 216 25.39 -4.02 -30.99
N LYS A 217 24.79 -4.19 -29.80
CA LYS A 217 24.33 -3.07 -28.97
C LYS A 217 25.48 -2.31 -28.30
N MET A 218 26.54 -3.00 -27.86
CA MET A 218 27.75 -2.37 -27.35
C MET A 218 28.46 -1.55 -28.44
N ASP A 219 28.61 -2.13 -29.64
CA ASP A 219 29.24 -1.47 -30.79
C ASP A 219 28.41 -0.26 -31.25
N ALA A 220 27.07 -0.34 -31.19
CA ALA A 220 26.17 0.79 -31.46
C ALA A 220 26.32 1.93 -30.43
N ALA A 221 26.29 1.60 -29.12
CA ALA A 221 26.50 2.59 -28.06
C ALA A 221 27.88 3.26 -28.16
N TRP A 222 28.90 2.52 -28.59
CA TRP A 222 30.23 3.04 -28.85
C TRP A 222 30.29 3.98 -30.07
N ALA A 223 29.60 3.64 -31.16
CA ALA A 223 29.49 4.49 -32.33
C ALA A 223 28.79 5.82 -32.00
N GLU A 224 27.67 5.78 -31.26
CA GLU A 224 26.97 6.98 -30.76
C GLU A 224 27.89 7.88 -29.92
N PHE A 225 28.65 7.29 -28.99
CA PHE A 225 29.60 8.03 -28.17
C PHE A 225 30.71 8.69 -29.01
N SER A 226 31.22 7.96 -30.00
CA SER A 226 32.30 8.44 -30.90
C SER A 226 31.84 9.60 -31.79
N LEU A 227 30.56 9.61 -32.19
CA LEU A 227 29.96 10.64 -33.06
C LEU A 227 29.55 11.92 -32.32
N GLY A 228 29.56 11.94 -30.98
CA GLY A 228 29.08 13.06 -30.15
C GLY A 228 30.15 13.84 -29.35
N PRO A 229 31.26 14.33 -29.94
CA PRO A 229 32.22 15.15 -29.22
C PRO A 229 31.59 16.49 -28.80
N GLY A 230 31.50 16.73 -27.49
CA GLY A 230 30.97 17.98 -26.90
C GLY A 230 29.64 17.86 -26.15
N VAL A 231 28.94 16.70 -26.20
CA VAL A 231 27.69 16.51 -25.45
C VAL A 231 27.99 16.33 -23.95
N PRO A 232 27.43 17.17 -23.04
CA PRO A 232 27.64 17.03 -21.60
C PRO A 232 27.22 15.65 -21.08
N GLY A 233 28.11 14.97 -20.37
CA GLY A 233 27.80 13.67 -19.78
C GLY A 233 27.75 12.50 -20.77
N ARG A 234 28.39 12.61 -21.94
CA ARG A 234 28.45 11.55 -22.97
C ARG A 234 29.01 10.22 -22.45
N HIS A 235 30.03 10.24 -21.60
CA HIS A 235 30.70 9.00 -21.14
C HIS A 235 29.77 8.22 -20.21
N GLN A 236 28.87 8.92 -19.53
CA GLN A 236 27.79 8.30 -18.78
C GLN A 236 26.70 7.69 -19.65
N HIS A 237 26.28 8.36 -20.72
CA HIS A 237 25.28 7.80 -21.63
C HIS A 237 25.81 6.49 -22.24
N LEU A 238 27.10 6.45 -22.60
CA LEU A 238 27.80 5.22 -22.95
C LEU A 238 27.77 4.18 -21.82
N ALA A 239 28.13 4.54 -20.58
CA ALA A 239 28.16 3.60 -19.46
C ALA A 239 26.77 3.03 -19.09
N ASP A 240 25.69 3.79 -19.31
CA ASP A 240 24.31 3.33 -19.13
C ASP A 240 23.85 2.47 -20.33
N ALA A 241 24.15 2.87 -21.57
CA ALA A 241 23.85 2.11 -22.78
C ALA A 241 24.58 0.76 -22.85
N LEU A 242 25.86 0.70 -22.47
CA LEU A 242 26.62 -0.55 -22.33
C LEU A 242 26.01 -1.49 -21.27
N ARG A 243 25.39 -0.94 -20.23
CA ARG A 243 24.76 -1.73 -19.16
C ARG A 243 23.39 -2.27 -19.57
N ASP A 244 22.60 -1.48 -20.28
CA ASP A 244 21.34 -1.93 -20.86
C ASP A 244 21.60 -2.93 -22.03
N ALA A 245 22.68 -2.76 -22.80
CA ALA A 245 23.15 -3.73 -23.80
C ALA A 245 23.51 -5.10 -23.18
N LEU A 246 24.15 -5.10 -22.01
CA LEU A 246 24.58 -6.31 -21.29
C LEU A 246 23.54 -6.85 -20.28
N ARG A 247 22.27 -6.48 -20.42
CA ARG A 247 21.21 -6.88 -19.50
C ARG A 247 20.72 -8.30 -19.78
N LEU A 248 21.05 -9.25 -18.90
CA LEU A 248 20.64 -10.66 -19.02
C LEU A 248 19.13 -10.87 -18.89
N ALA A 249 18.42 -9.98 -18.17
CA ALA A 249 16.96 -9.97 -18.14
C ALA A 249 16.31 -9.64 -19.50
N ASP A 250 17.03 -8.97 -20.41
CA ASP A 250 16.56 -8.72 -21.78
C ASP A 250 16.85 -9.93 -22.71
N ALA A 251 17.64 -10.92 -22.22
CA ALA A 251 17.90 -12.20 -22.89
C ALA A 251 16.95 -13.34 -22.43
N PHE A 252 16.45 -13.30 -21.20
CA PHE A 252 15.40 -14.19 -20.68
C PHE A 252 14.69 -13.54 -19.47
N ASP A 253 13.41 -13.19 -19.61
CA ASP A 253 12.63 -12.46 -18.60
C ASP A 253 11.59 -13.37 -17.93
N VAL A 254 12.01 -14.08 -16.87
CA VAL A 254 11.16 -15.00 -16.11
C VAL A 254 9.89 -14.30 -15.59
N ALA A 255 10.02 -13.06 -15.10
CA ALA A 255 8.89 -12.30 -14.54
C ALA A 255 7.84 -11.97 -15.61
N SER A 256 8.26 -11.43 -16.76
CA SER A 256 7.33 -11.14 -17.87
C SER A 256 6.66 -12.43 -18.40
N ILE A 257 7.37 -13.56 -18.43
CA ILE A 257 6.79 -14.85 -18.82
C ILE A 257 5.70 -15.30 -17.84
N LEU A 258 5.93 -15.15 -16.53
CA LEU A 258 4.95 -15.51 -15.49
C LEU A 258 3.73 -14.57 -15.50
N GLU A 259 3.91 -13.26 -15.70
CA GLU A 259 2.78 -12.32 -15.85
C GLU A 259 1.89 -12.68 -17.05
N VAL A 260 2.50 -13.07 -18.19
CA VAL A 260 1.75 -13.52 -19.37
C VAL A 260 1.09 -14.89 -19.14
N ARG A 261 1.73 -15.81 -18.40
CA ARG A 261 1.12 -17.08 -17.97
C ARG A 261 -0.13 -16.84 -17.12
N ASP A 262 -0.05 -16.00 -16.10
CA ASP A 262 -1.19 -15.70 -15.21
C ASP A 262 -2.37 -15.09 -15.98
N ALA A 263 -2.09 -14.22 -16.97
CA ALA A 263 -3.12 -13.68 -17.85
C ALA A 263 -3.78 -14.77 -18.71
N ARG A 264 -3.00 -15.71 -19.26
CA ARG A 264 -3.52 -16.87 -20.02
C ARG A 264 -4.33 -17.83 -19.13
N LEU A 265 -3.85 -18.14 -17.93
CA LEU A 265 -4.54 -19.02 -16.97
C LEU A 265 -5.93 -18.44 -16.60
N ARG A 266 -6.03 -17.14 -16.33
CA ARG A 266 -7.32 -16.47 -16.09
C ARG A 266 -8.26 -16.52 -17.30
N MET A 267 -7.73 -16.55 -18.53
CA MET A 267 -8.55 -16.75 -19.73
C MET A 267 -9.01 -18.19 -19.88
N ALA A 268 -8.11 -19.17 -19.72
CA ALA A 268 -8.45 -20.59 -19.77
C ALA A 268 -9.51 -20.97 -18.73
N LEU A 269 -9.36 -20.54 -17.48
CA LEU A 269 -10.35 -20.73 -16.42
C LEU A 269 -11.69 -20.05 -16.75
N ALA A 270 -11.68 -18.90 -17.42
CA ALA A 270 -12.91 -18.26 -17.86
C ALA A 270 -13.59 -19.06 -18.99
N ASP A 271 -12.85 -19.56 -19.97
CA ASP A 271 -13.43 -20.37 -21.05
C ASP A 271 -13.91 -21.75 -20.55
N GLU A 272 -13.22 -22.40 -19.61
CA GLU A 272 -13.70 -23.59 -18.89
C GLU A 272 -14.99 -23.28 -18.11
N ARG A 273 -15.03 -22.16 -17.38
CA ARG A 273 -16.23 -21.70 -16.66
C ARG A 273 -17.41 -21.51 -17.60
N LEU A 274 -17.17 -20.95 -18.80
CA LEU A 274 -18.19 -20.69 -19.80
C LEU A 274 -18.59 -21.93 -20.62
N ALA A 275 -17.80 -23.00 -20.62
CA ALA A 275 -18.12 -24.23 -21.35
C ALA A 275 -19.30 -25.01 -20.74
N THR A 276 -19.61 -24.79 -19.46
CA THR A 276 -20.70 -25.49 -18.76
C THR A 276 -22.02 -24.72 -18.72
N VAL A 277 -22.08 -23.52 -19.30
CA VAL A 277 -23.30 -22.69 -19.32
C VAL A 277 -23.88 -22.61 -20.74
N PRO A 278 -25.18 -22.30 -20.90
CA PRO A 278 -25.80 -22.14 -22.20
C PRO A 278 -25.05 -21.17 -23.13
N ALA A 279 -24.94 -21.52 -24.41
CA ALA A 279 -24.13 -20.80 -25.39
C ALA A 279 -24.57 -19.32 -25.58
N ASP A 280 -25.86 -19.02 -25.42
CA ASP A 280 -26.40 -17.66 -25.40
C ASP A 280 -25.80 -16.83 -24.26
N VAL A 281 -25.76 -17.38 -23.04
CA VAL A 281 -25.17 -16.74 -21.86
C VAL A 281 -23.65 -16.60 -22.03
N ALA A 282 -22.97 -17.63 -22.54
CA ALA A 282 -21.54 -17.57 -22.79
C ALA A 282 -21.14 -16.52 -23.85
N ALA A 283 -21.97 -16.34 -24.88
CA ALA A 283 -21.78 -15.29 -25.88
C ALA A 283 -22.01 -13.89 -25.28
N GLN A 284 -23.08 -13.70 -24.50
CA GLN A 284 -23.39 -12.44 -23.82
C GLN A 284 -22.29 -12.03 -22.84
N TRP A 285 -21.78 -12.95 -22.02
CA TRP A 285 -20.66 -12.68 -21.11
C TRP A 285 -19.39 -12.25 -21.87
N ARG A 286 -19.03 -12.97 -22.94
CA ARG A 286 -17.86 -12.62 -23.77
C ARG A 286 -18.03 -11.25 -24.45
N GLN A 287 -19.24 -10.88 -24.86
CA GLN A 287 -19.52 -9.55 -25.39
C GLN A 287 -19.39 -8.48 -24.31
N ALA A 288 -20.07 -8.63 -23.17
CA ALA A 288 -20.03 -7.64 -22.09
C ALA A 288 -18.60 -7.42 -21.54
N ARG A 289 -17.77 -8.47 -21.50
CA ARG A 289 -16.35 -8.36 -21.16
C ARG A 289 -15.54 -7.58 -22.21
N ARG A 290 -15.81 -7.77 -23.51
CA ARG A 290 -15.19 -6.96 -24.58
C ARG A 290 -15.63 -5.51 -24.48
N ASP A 291 -16.93 -5.25 -24.41
CA ASP A 291 -17.52 -3.90 -24.27
C ASP A 291 -16.91 -3.15 -23.08
N TYR A 292 -16.69 -3.83 -21.95
CA TYR A 292 -16.02 -3.24 -20.79
C TYR A 292 -14.54 -2.96 -21.02
N ALA A 293 -13.78 -3.89 -21.61
CA ALA A 293 -12.36 -3.68 -21.90
C ALA A 293 -12.13 -2.57 -22.93
N GLU A 294 -12.88 -2.59 -24.04
CA GLU A 294 -12.85 -1.57 -25.10
C GLU A 294 -13.36 -0.22 -24.58
N GLY A 295 -14.42 -0.21 -23.78
CA GLY A 295 -14.94 1.00 -23.12
C GLY A 295 -13.91 1.65 -22.19
N MET A 296 -13.19 0.86 -21.37
CA MET A 296 -12.13 1.38 -20.51
C MET A 296 -10.92 1.91 -21.30
N GLN A 297 -10.57 1.28 -22.43
CA GLN A 297 -9.52 1.79 -23.34
C GLN A 297 -9.96 3.10 -24.02
N ALA A 298 -11.20 3.17 -24.51
CA ALA A 298 -11.76 4.36 -25.11
C ALA A 298 -11.89 5.53 -24.11
N ILE A 299 -12.20 5.24 -22.85
CA ILE A 299 -12.18 6.24 -21.76
C ILE A 299 -10.76 6.76 -21.55
N ALA A 300 -9.76 5.88 -21.43
CA ALA A 300 -8.37 6.29 -21.24
C ALA A 300 -7.83 7.12 -22.44
N ALA A 301 -8.18 6.73 -23.67
CA ALA A 301 -7.84 7.49 -24.87
C ALA A 301 -8.48 8.89 -24.86
N ARG A 302 -9.79 8.99 -24.59
CA ARG A 302 -10.50 10.28 -24.50
C ARG A 302 -10.03 11.16 -23.34
N GLU A 303 -9.68 10.59 -22.19
CA GLU A 303 -9.04 11.34 -21.09
C GLU A 303 -7.69 11.92 -21.56
N GLY A 304 -6.90 11.16 -22.32
CA GLY A 304 -5.64 11.62 -22.92
C GLY A 304 -5.82 12.72 -23.97
N GLU A 305 -6.69 12.51 -24.96
CA GLU A 305 -6.99 13.47 -26.03
C GLU A 305 -7.50 14.82 -25.51
N ALA A 306 -8.41 14.78 -24.52
CA ALA A 306 -8.98 15.99 -23.93
C ALA A 306 -8.10 16.61 -22.82
N GLY A 307 -6.91 16.05 -22.55
CA GLY A 307 -6.00 16.54 -21.50
C GLY A 307 -6.59 16.44 -20.08
N ILE A 308 -7.54 15.52 -19.86
CA ILE A 308 -8.28 15.38 -18.61
C ILE A 308 -7.41 14.67 -17.57
N ALA A 309 -6.74 15.47 -16.74
CA ALA A 309 -6.21 14.95 -15.48
C ALA A 309 -7.37 14.61 -14.52
N PRO A 310 -7.23 13.58 -13.65
CA PRO A 310 -8.09 13.46 -12.48
C PRO A 310 -7.95 14.72 -11.60
N PRO A 311 -9.03 15.18 -10.94
CA PRO A 311 -8.91 16.21 -9.91
C PRO A 311 -7.95 15.70 -8.83
N GLY A 312 -6.91 16.47 -8.53
CA GLY A 312 -6.01 16.14 -7.42
C GLY A 312 -6.74 16.22 -6.08
N GLY A 313 -6.31 15.41 -5.10
CA GLY A 313 -6.89 15.44 -3.75
C GLY A 313 -6.71 16.80 -3.07
N LEU A 314 -7.50 17.04 -2.01
CA LEU A 314 -7.48 18.28 -1.22
C LEU A 314 -6.05 18.63 -0.75
N HIS A 315 -5.28 17.63 -0.34
CA HIS A 315 -3.88 17.75 0.01
C HIS A 315 -3.03 18.37 -1.11
N ASP A 316 -3.03 17.76 -2.30
CA ASP A 316 -2.17 18.18 -3.40
C ASP A 316 -2.56 19.56 -3.92
N TYR A 317 -3.86 19.88 -3.90
CA TYR A 317 -4.34 21.23 -4.14
C TYR A 317 -3.78 22.21 -3.12
N THR A 318 -3.91 21.91 -1.82
CA THR A 318 -3.43 22.78 -0.72
C THR A 318 -1.92 23.00 -0.83
N MET A 319 -1.13 21.95 -1.03
CA MET A 319 0.32 22.02 -1.18
C MET A 319 0.73 22.83 -2.42
N ARG A 320 0.03 22.69 -3.56
CA ARG A 320 0.27 23.55 -4.73
C ARG A 320 -0.01 25.02 -4.43
N GLN A 321 -1.15 25.32 -3.80
CA GLN A 321 -1.52 26.71 -3.48
C GLN A 321 -0.55 27.34 -2.46
N LEU A 322 -0.18 26.60 -1.41
CA LEU A 322 0.82 27.06 -0.43
C LEU A 322 2.16 27.35 -1.11
N ARG A 323 2.68 26.45 -1.95
CA ARG A 323 3.91 26.69 -2.72
C ARG A 323 3.79 27.95 -3.58
N THR A 324 2.68 28.13 -4.31
CA THR A 324 2.46 29.34 -5.12
C THR A 324 2.51 30.63 -4.30
N VAL A 325 1.91 30.64 -3.10
CA VAL A 325 1.96 31.83 -2.23
C VAL A 325 3.35 32.03 -1.62
N LEU A 326 4.02 30.97 -1.16
CA LEU A 326 5.36 31.03 -0.58
C LEU A 326 6.41 31.52 -1.59
N THR A 327 6.44 30.97 -2.80
CA THR A 327 7.32 31.46 -3.87
C THR A 327 7.00 32.91 -4.23
N GLY A 328 5.73 33.32 -4.21
CA GLY A 328 5.33 34.73 -4.37
C GLY A 328 5.79 35.67 -3.24
N LEU A 329 6.20 35.12 -2.10
CA LEU A 329 6.82 35.84 -0.97
C LEU A 329 8.35 35.69 -0.95
N GLY A 330 8.96 35.03 -1.94
CA GLY A 330 10.40 34.76 -2.00
C GLY A 330 10.87 33.65 -1.06
N ILE A 331 10.00 32.69 -0.71
CA ILE A 331 10.31 31.55 0.16
C ILE A 331 10.36 30.28 -0.69
N ASP A 332 11.50 29.59 -0.66
CA ASP A 332 11.76 28.36 -1.42
C ASP A 332 11.58 27.07 -0.60
N ASP A 333 11.31 27.18 0.71
CA ASP A 333 10.99 26.05 1.59
C ASP A 333 9.73 25.29 1.14
N ASP A 334 9.76 23.96 1.24
CA ASP A 334 8.56 23.16 0.96
C ASP A 334 7.55 23.32 2.11
N PRO A 335 6.28 23.71 1.87
CA PRO A 335 5.30 23.91 2.94
C PRO A 335 5.03 22.70 3.86
N ALA A 336 5.47 21.50 3.49
CA ALA A 336 5.44 20.31 4.36
C ALA A 336 6.52 20.32 5.45
N ASP A 337 7.61 21.06 5.22
CA ASP A 337 8.74 21.25 6.16
C ASP A 337 8.60 22.53 7.01
N ILE A 338 7.57 23.36 6.77
CA ILE A 338 7.32 24.59 7.52
C ILE A 338 6.45 24.32 8.75
N THR A 339 6.99 24.63 9.93
CA THR A 339 6.28 24.59 11.21
C THR A 339 5.85 26.00 11.62
N ILE A 340 4.59 26.17 12.00
CA ILE A 340 4.05 27.40 12.55
C ILE A 340 3.98 27.26 14.07
N THR A 341 4.52 28.25 14.76
CA THR A 341 4.56 28.34 16.21
C THR A 341 3.70 29.51 16.68
N LEU A 342 2.68 29.26 17.51
CA LEU A 342 1.96 30.29 18.24
C LEU A 342 2.59 30.52 19.61
N HIS A 343 3.06 31.74 19.82
CA HIS A 343 3.44 32.26 21.14
C HIS A 343 2.19 32.83 21.82
N ARG A 344 1.84 32.29 23.01
CA ARG A 344 0.67 32.73 23.80
C ARG A 344 1.02 33.97 24.64
N GLY A 345 1.29 35.08 23.97
CA GLY A 345 1.57 36.40 24.54
C GLY A 345 1.45 37.49 23.46
N THR A 346 1.07 38.71 23.83
CA THR A 346 0.71 39.79 22.89
C THR A 346 1.76 40.90 22.73
N ASP A 347 2.89 40.83 23.45
CA ASP A 347 3.92 41.87 23.43
C ASP A 347 5.28 41.34 22.95
N VAL A 348 5.78 41.92 21.86
CA VAL A 348 7.05 41.58 21.22
C VAL A 348 8.23 42.32 21.87
N ALA A 349 8.00 43.47 22.52
CA ALA A 349 9.03 44.19 23.26
C ALA A 349 9.38 43.43 24.56
N ALA A 350 8.35 42.99 25.30
CA ALA A 350 8.51 42.15 26.48
C ALA A 350 9.25 40.82 26.18
N TRP A 351 9.13 40.28 24.96
CA TRP A 351 9.83 39.06 24.55
C TRP A 351 11.35 39.26 24.42
N PHE A 352 11.80 40.41 23.90
CA PHE A 352 13.24 40.73 23.88
C PHE A 352 13.80 41.03 25.27
N GLU A 353 13.00 41.62 26.17
CA GLU A 353 13.37 41.75 27.59
C GLU A 353 13.32 40.41 28.34
N SER A 354 12.54 39.42 27.89
CA SER A 354 12.38 38.13 28.58
C SER A 354 13.62 37.21 28.56
N PHE A 355 14.70 37.59 27.88
CA PHE A 355 15.98 36.87 28.00
C PHE A 355 16.54 36.86 29.44
N THR A 356 16.09 37.77 30.31
CA THR A 356 16.36 37.73 31.76
C THR A 356 15.27 37.05 32.60
N SER A 357 14.10 36.71 32.04
CA SER A 357 13.03 35.97 32.74
C SER A 357 12.99 34.50 32.31
N LEU A 358 14.05 33.76 32.65
CA LEU A 358 14.37 32.42 32.13
C LEU A 358 13.45 31.27 32.58
N PHE A 359 12.31 31.53 33.24
CA PHE A 359 11.43 30.47 33.77
C PHE A 359 9.92 30.77 33.59
N THR A 360 9.24 29.82 32.93
CA THR A 360 7.77 29.62 32.86
C THR A 360 6.90 30.70 32.19
N GLY A 361 7.10 30.93 30.90
CA GLY A 361 5.99 31.27 29.99
C GLY A 361 5.19 30.01 29.58
N PRO A 362 3.92 30.12 29.15
CA PRO A 362 3.16 28.96 28.65
C PRO A 362 3.81 28.41 27.37
N GLU A 363 3.94 27.08 27.28
CA GLU A 363 4.63 26.42 26.16
C GLU A 363 4.03 26.84 24.80
N PRO A 364 4.88 27.27 23.85
CA PRO A 364 4.44 27.68 22.52
C PRO A 364 3.87 26.48 21.77
N LEU A 365 2.80 26.71 21.00
CA LEU A 365 2.10 25.63 20.30
C LEU A 365 2.57 25.52 18.86
N HIS A 366 2.95 24.32 18.45
CA HIS A 366 3.51 24.03 17.13
C HIS A 366 2.53 23.25 16.26
N ALA A 367 2.39 23.63 14.99
CA ALA A 367 1.65 22.86 13.99
C ALA A 367 2.26 23.00 12.59
N PRO A 368 2.12 21.97 11.72
CA PRO A 368 2.46 22.10 10.31
C PRO A 368 1.65 23.22 9.64
N LEU A 369 2.29 23.98 8.75
CA LEU A 369 1.61 25.02 7.96
C LEU A 369 0.40 24.45 7.17
N LEU A 370 0.52 23.22 6.68
CA LEU A 370 -0.53 22.50 5.97
C LEU A 370 -1.79 22.26 6.82
N ASP A 371 -1.65 21.93 8.11
CA ASP A 371 -2.82 21.72 8.99
C ASP A 371 -3.57 23.03 9.23
N LEU A 372 -2.84 24.13 9.45
CA LEU A 372 -3.45 25.46 9.57
C LEU A 372 -4.09 25.94 8.26
N ALA A 373 -3.58 25.52 7.10
CA ALA A 373 -4.22 25.78 5.80
C ALA A 373 -5.53 25.00 5.60
N LEU A 374 -5.59 23.74 6.04
CA LEU A 374 -6.82 22.94 5.98
C LEU A 374 -7.87 23.40 7.00
N ARG A 375 -7.44 23.92 8.16
CA ARG A 375 -8.33 24.30 9.28
C ARG A 375 -8.62 25.80 9.39
N ASN A 376 -7.96 26.64 8.57
CA ASN A 376 -7.95 28.11 8.71
C ASN A 376 -7.51 28.58 10.11
N VAL A 377 -7.38 29.90 10.29
CA VAL A 377 -7.08 30.53 11.59
C VAL A 377 -8.01 31.72 11.83
N PRO A 378 -8.38 32.04 13.08
CA PRO A 378 -9.20 33.21 13.35
C PRO A 378 -8.47 34.48 12.89
N PRO A 379 -9.17 35.41 12.21
CA PRO A 379 -8.55 36.62 11.64
C PRO A 379 -7.93 37.56 12.68
N ALA A 380 -8.31 37.42 13.96
CA ALA A 380 -7.71 38.11 15.09
C ALA A 380 -7.69 37.23 16.37
N GLY A 381 -6.82 37.58 17.33
CA GLY A 381 -6.92 37.12 18.72
C GLY A 381 -5.58 36.91 19.43
N GLY A 382 -5.62 36.27 20.61
CA GLY A 382 -4.51 36.24 21.57
C GLY A 382 -3.34 35.33 21.20
N GLY A 383 -2.34 35.88 20.51
CA GLY A 383 -1.01 35.28 20.37
C GLY A 383 -0.34 35.59 19.02
N LEU A 384 0.98 35.45 18.97
CA LEU A 384 1.80 35.77 17.82
C LEU A 384 2.21 34.49 17.06
N PHE A 385 1.87 34.38 15.79
CA PHE A 385 2.44 33.36 14.91
C PHE A 385 3.84 33.72 14.40
N THR A 386 4.72 32.73 14.40
CA THR A 386 6.05 32.73 13.78
C THR A 386 6.23 31.44 13.00
N ALA A 387 6.95 31.45 11.88
CA ALA A 387 7.26 30.24 11.11
C ALA A 387 8.73 29.85 11.24
N SER A 388 9.00 28.54 11.25
CA SER A 388 10.34 27.97 11.11
C SER A 388 10.39 26.91 10.01
N GLY A 389 11.54 26.85 9.33
CA GLY A 389 11.84 25.84 8.32
C GLY A 389 12.32 24.51 8.92
N LYS A 390 12.71 23.58 8.06
CA LYS A 390 13.10 22.20 8.43
C LYS A 390 14.20 22.12 9.48
N ARG A 391 15.06 23.14 9.59
CA ARG A 391 16.22 23.17 10.51
C ARG A 391 15.93 23.97 11.78
N GLY A 392 14.69 24.40 12.00
CA GLY A 392 14.30 25.28 13.11
C GLY A 392 14.65 26.76 12.89
N ASP A 393 15.18 27.10 11.73
CA ASP A 393 15.51 28.46 11.30
C ASP A 393 14.25 29.28 11.02
N ALA A 394 14.22 30.52 11.53
CA ALA A 394 13.03 31.37 11.44
C ALA A 394 12.84 31.95 10.03
N ILE A 395 11.67 31.71 9.43
CA ILE A 395 11.30 32.24 8.11
C ILE A 395 10.75 33.66 8.31
N ALA A 396 11.65 34.64 8.40
CA ALA A 396 11.32 36.03 8.75
C ALA A 396 10.19 36.69 7.92
N PRO A 397 9.99 36.41 6.61
CA PRO A 397 8.85 36.92 5.86
C PRO A 397 7.48 36.42 6.36
N LEU A 398 7.42 35.27 7.05
CA LEU A 398 6.20 34.68 7.62
C LEU A 398 6.01 35.11 9.09
N ASN A 399 5.66 36.38 9.28
CA ASN A 399 5.16 36.89 10.56
C ASN A 399 3.65 36.69 10.71
N ASP A 400 3.10 36.93 11.90
CA ASP A 400 1.69 36.70 12.25
C ASP A 400 0.69 37.28 11.24
N LYS A 401 0.86 38.56 10.88
CA LYS A 401 -0.02 39.24 9.91
C LYS A 401 0.04 38.59 8.54
N VAL A 402 1.22 38.16 8.10
CA VAL A 402 1.40 37.44 6.82
C VAL A 402 0.80 36.04 6.89
N ILE A 403 0.99 35.30 7.99
CA ILE A 403 0.44 33.95 8.19
C ILE A 403 -1.10 33.99 8.21
N ARG A 404 -1.72 34.77 9.10
CA ARG A 404 -3.19 34.91 9.17
C ARG A 404 -3.75 35.41 7.85
N GLY A 405 -3.13 36.45 7.28
CA GLY A 405 -3.55 37.02 5.99
C GLY A 405 -3.39 36.05 4.82
N MET A 406 -2.38 35.17 4.83
CA MET A 406 -2.21 34.11 3.82
C MET A 406 -3.28 33.04 3.97
N LEU A 407 -3.40 32.42 5.14
CA LEU A 407 -4.31 31.30 5.38
C LEU A 407 -5.77 31.69 5.11
N ASN A 408 -6.18 32.87 5.57
CA ASN A 408 -7.56 33.34 5.41
C ASN A 408 -7.89 33.83 3.99
N ARG A 409 -6.88 34.20 3.18
CA ARG A 409 -7.07 34.42 1.73
C ARG A 409 -7.00 33.11 0.94
N LEU A 410 -6.31 32.11 1.46
CA LEU A 410 -6.21 30.79 0.85
C LEU A 410 -7.53 30.04 0.95
N ASP A 411 -8.20 30.09 2.12
CA ASP A 411 -9.49 29.47 2.45
C ASP A 411 -9.78 28.17 1.65
N VAL A 412 -8.94 27.16 1.90
CA VAL A 412 -8.92 25.92 1.12
C VAL A 412 -10.30 25.26 1.08
N HIS A 413 -11.00 25.26 2.22
CA HIS A 413 -12.34 24.69 2.37
C HIS A 413 -13.31 25.19 1.29
N THR A 414 -13.42 26.52 1.14
CA THR A 414 -14.34 27.15 0.19
C THR A 414 -13.82 27.02 -1.25
N ARG A 415 -12.52 27.29 -1.47
CA ARG A 415 -11.94 27.37 -2.81
C ARG A 415 -11.76 25.99 -3.45
N PHE A 416 -11.47 24.94 -2.69
CA PHE A 416 -11.43 23.57 -3.20
C PHE A 416 -12.83 23.01 -3.49
N GLN A 417 -13.85 23.30 -2.66
CA GLN A 417 -15.24 22.96 -2.99
C GLN A 417 -15.69 23.65 -4.29
N ALA A 418 -15.35 24.92 -4.48
CA ALA A 418 -15.62 25.64 -5.72
C ALA A 418 -14.85 25.03 -6.93
N LEU A 419 -13.60 24.61 -6.74
CA LEU A 419 -12.85 23.90 -7.77
C LEU A 419 -13.52 22.58 -8.17
N LEU A 420 -13.93 21.76 -7.20
CA LEU A 420 -14.61 20.48 -7.47
C LEU A 420 -15.93 20.70 -8.22
N ARG A 421 -16.76 21.67 -7.84
CA ARG A 421 -17.98 22.02 -8.60
C ARG A 421 -17.64 22.47 -10.02
N ARG A 422 -16.64 23.34 -10.18
CA ARG A 422 -16.20 23.79 -11.50
C ARG A 422 -15.65 22.66 -12.38
N GLU A 423 -14.87 21.73 -11.83
CA GLU A 423 -14.27 20.65 -12.62
C GLU A 423 -15.22 19.48 -12.92
N LEU A 424 -16.24 19.26 -12.07
CA LEU A 424 -17.11 18.08 -12.11
C LEU A 424 -18.57 18.39 -12.49
N GLN A 425 -19.08 19.59 -12.23
CA GLN A 425 -20.50 19.93 -12.43
C GLN A 425 -20.70 21.06 -13.46
N GLU A 426 -19.93 22.15 -13.37
CA GLU A 426 -20.24 23.41 -14.05
C GLU A 426 -19.33 23.72 -15.26
N GLY A 427 -18.12 23.19 -15.30
CA GLY A 427 -17.10 23.55 -16.29
C GLY A 427 -17.24 22.84 -17.66
N PRO A 428 -16.48 23.29 -18.68
CA PRO A 428 -16.60 22.77 -20.05
C PRO A 428 -16.29 21.27 -20.19
N LEU A 429 -15.50 20.71 -19.26
CA LEU A 429 -15.17 19.28 -19.23
C LEU A 429 -16.13 18.45 -18.36
N ALA A 430 -17.01 19.07 -17.58
CA ALA A 430 -17.95 18.35 -16.70
C ALA A 430 -18.90 17.42 -17.47
N PRO A 431 -19.53 17.82 -18.60
CA PRO A 431 -20.34 16.91 -19.41
C PRO A 431 -19.56 15.69 -19.92
N LEU A 432 -18.31 15.89 -20.33
CA LEU A 432 -17.43 14.82 -20.79
C LEU A 432 -17.05 13.87 -19.65
N ARG A 433 -16.64 14.38 -18.48
CA ARG A 433 -16.39 13.55 -17.28
C ARG A 433 -17.62 12.72 -16.89
N ARG A 434 -18.80 13.32 -16.92
CA ARG A 434 -20.08 12.66 -16.61
C ARG A 434 -20.41 11.56 -17.62
N SER A 435 -20.20 11.82 -18.91
CA SER A 435 -20.35 10.83 -19.98
C SER A 435 -19.36 9.66 -19.84
N LEU A 436 -18.08 9.92 -19.57
CA LEU A 436 -17.05 8.89 -19.38
C LEU A 436 -17.35 8.02 -18.16
N PHE A 437 -17.78 8.63 -17.04
CA PHE A 437 -18.25 7.89 -15.88
C PHE A 437 -19.45 6.99 -16.23
N ALA A 438 -20.44 7.51 -16.96
CA ALA A 438 -21.61 6.74 -17.36
C ALA A 438 -21.27 5.54 -18.24
N THR A 439 -20.40 5.73 -19.25
CA THR A 439 -19.91 4.65 -20.10
C THR A 439 -19.20 3.57 -19.27
N GLY A 440 -18.26 3.96 -18.40
CA GLY A 440 -17.50 3.02 -17.58
C GLY A 440 -18.37 2.26 -16.57
N TRP A 441 -19.28 2.97 -15.90
CA TRP A 441 -20.19 2.37 -14.92
C TRP A 441 -21.17 1.40 -15.57
N ALA A 442 -21.82 1.78 -16.69
CA ALA A 442 -22.80 0.93 -17.35
C ALA A 442 -22.17 -0.33 -17.98
N ALA A 443 -20.99 -0.19 -18.61
CA ALA A 443 -20.26 -1.34 -19.16
C ALA A 443 -19.81 -2.31 -18.06
N ARG A 444 -19.31 -1.78 -16.93
CA ARG A 444 -18.98 -2.58 -15.75
C ARG A 444 -20.19 -3.31 -15.18
N ALA A 445 -21.30 -2.60 -14.96
CA ALA A 445 -22.53 -3.17 -14.40
C ALA A 445 -23.11 -4.27 -15.31
N ARG A 446 -23.07 -4.09 -16.64
CA ARG A 446 -23.50 -5.12 -17.60
C ARG A 446 -22.61 -6.37 -17.53
N HIS A 447 -21.29 -6.21 -17.48
CA HIS A 447 -20.35 -7.32 -17.32
C HIS A 447 -20.58 -8.08 -15.99
N GLU A 448 -20.65 -7.37 -14.87
CA GLU A 448 -20.90 -7.96 -13.55
C GLU A 448 -22.28 -8.62 -13.45
N ALA A 449 -23.30 -8.14 -14.18
CA ALA A 449 -24.61 -8.78 -14.25
C ALA A 449 -24.59 -10.09 -15.05
N THR A 450 -23.87 -10.11 -16.18
CA THR A 450 -23.68 -11.37 -16.94
C THR A 450 -22.85 -12.38 -16.17
N ASP A 451 -21.85 -11.94 -15.39
CA ASP A 451 -21.04 -12.82 -14.54
C ASP A 451 -21.86 -13.42 -13.40
N ALA A 452 -22.71 -12.61 -12.75
CA ALA A 452 -23.63 -13.08 -11.72
C ALA A 452 -24.61 -14.14 -12.23
N LEU A 453 -25.09 -14.05 -13.49
CA LEU A 453 -25.89 -15.10 -14.11
C LEU A 453 -25.09 -16.39 -14.36
N VAL A 454 -23.83 -16.28 -14.82
CA VAL A 454 -22.94 -17.45 -14.99
C VAL A 454 -22.72 -18.15 -13.64
N ALA A 455 -22.47 -17.39 -12.57
CA ALA A 455 -22.30 -17.93 -11.22
C ALA A 455 -23.55 -18.66 -10.71
N THR A 456 -24.73 -18.08 -10.90
CA THR A 456 -26.02 -18.72 -10.54
C THR A 456 -26.28 -20.00 -11.34
N LEU A 457 -25.99 -20.02 -12.64
CA LEU A 457 -26.21 -21.21 -13.49
C LEU A 457 -25.24 -22.36 -13.19
N ARG A 458 -24.10 -22.07 -12.54
CA ARG A 458 -23.11 -23.05 -12.09
C ARG A 458 -23.23 -23.45 -10.61
N ASP A 459 -24.25 -22.94 -9.91
CA ASP A 459 -24.45 -23.09 -8.46
C ASP A 459 -23.19 -22.73 -7.63
N GLU A 460 -22.44 -21.72 -8.07
CA GLU A 460 -21.21 -21.26 -7.39
C GLU A 460 -21.47 -20.69 -5.98
N HIS A 461 -22.75 -20.49 -5.62
CA HIS A 461 -23.21 -19.99 -4.33
C HIS A 461 -23.84 -21.07 -3.42
N ALA A 462 -23.71 -22.36 -3.77
CA ALA A 462 -24.15 -23.50 -2.96
C ALA A 462 -25.59 -23.38 -2.41
N GLY A 463 -26.55 -23.07 -3.28
CA GLY A 463 -27.96 -22.94 -2.93
C GLY A 463 -28.37 -21.65 -2.19
N ALA A 464 -27.47 -20.69 -1.95
CA ALA A 464 -27.82 -19.39 -1.37
C ALA A 464 -28.60 -18.52 -2.37
N ALA A 465 -29.92 -18.72 -2.46
CA ALA A 465 -30.81 -18.19 -3.50
C ALA A 465 -30.83 -16.64 -3.69
N HIS A 466 -30.30 -15.88 -2.72
CA HIS A 466 -30.20 -14.42 -2.79
C HIS A 466 -28.89 -13.93 -3.45
N LEU A 467 -27.91 -14.81 -3.67
CA LEU A 467 -26.62 -14.49 -4.28
C LEU A 467 -26.63 -14.78 -5.80
N GLY A 468 -26.13 -13.84 -6.58
CA GLY A 468 -26.15 -13.89 -8.03
C GLY A 468 -27.45 -13.35 -8.64
N LEU A 469 -27.74 -13.76 -9.88
CA LEU A 469 -28.77 -13.13 -10.71
C LEU A 469 -29.48 -14.15 -11.61
N GLY A 470 -30.80 -14.29 -11.49
CA GLY A 470 -31.60 -15.10 -12.43
C GLY A 470 -31.80 -14.40 -13.78
N ARG A 471 -32.17 -15.16 -14.84
CA ARG A 471 -32.45 -14.61 -16.19
C ARG A 471 -33.43 -13.41 -16.17
N GLN A 472 -34.45 -13.46 -15.31
CA GLN A 472 -35.40 -12.35 -15.11
C GLN A 472 -34.72 -11.09 -14.53
N GLY A 473 -33.84 -11.27 -13.54
CA GLY A 473 -33.09 -10.18 -12.94
C GLY A 473 -32.09 -9.55 -13.92
N LEU A 474 -31.43 -10.36 -14.77
CA LEU A 474 -30.60 -9.86 -15.85
C LEU A 474 -31.41 -9.00 -16.83
N ALA A 475 -32.62 -9.42 -17.21
CA ALA A 475 -33.50 -8.64 -18.07
C ALA A 475 -33.90 -7.29 -17.44
N TRP A 476 -34.14 -7.24 -16.11
CA TRP A 476 -34.40 -5.98 -15.39
C TRP A 476 -33.20 -5.03 -15.42
N VAL A 477 -32.00 -5.55 -15.17
CA VAL A 477 -30.76 -4.75 -15.17
C VAL A 477 -30.44 -4.26 -16.57
N VAL A 478 -30.47 -5.12 -17.59
CA VAL A 478 -30.18 -4.74 -18.99
C VAL A 478 -31.19 -3.70 -19.48
N ALA A 479 -32.49 -3.90 -19.29
CA ALA A 479 -33.50 -2.91 -19.69
C ALA A 479 -33.33 -1.56 -18.96
N ALA A 480 -32.82 -1.56 -17.73
CA ALA A 480 -32.52 -0.33 -17.00
C ALA A 480 -31.24 0.36 -17.48
N LEU A 481 -30.22 -0.39 -17.90
CA LEU A 481 -28.95 0.14 -18.43
C LEU A 481 -29.05 0.62 -19.89
N ASP A 482 -29.94 0.02 -20.68
CA ASP A 482 -30.14 0.37 -22.10
C ASP A 482 -31.08 1.58 -22.28
N ALA A 483 -31.92 1.86 -21.28
CA ALA A 483 -32.84 2.99 -21.31
C ALA A 483 -32.12 4.34 -21.12
N THR A 484 -32.05 5.13 -22.19
CA THR A 484 -31.76 6.57 -22.07
C THR A 484 -32.89 7.27 -21.30
N ALA A 485 -32.56 8.30 -20.51
CA ALA A 485 -33.41 8.87 -19.46
C ALA A 485 -34.90 9.00 -19.83
N GLY A 486 -35.75 8.18 -19.20
CA GLY A 486 -37.17 8.07 -19.54
C GLY A 486 -37.83 6.83 -18.95
N ALA A 487 -38.98 6.44 -19.51
CA ALA A 487 -39.73 5.25 -19.08
C ALA A 487 -38.95 3.97 -19.41
N ARG A 488 -38.31 3.38 -18.38
CA ARG A 488 -37.61 2.10 -18.49
C ARG A 488 -38.64 0.99 -18.55
N THR A 489 -38.81 0.32 -19.69
CA THR A 489 -39.80 -0.76 -19.86
C THR A 489 -39.13 -2.06 -20.29
N LEU A 490 -39.60 -3.16 -19.73
CA LEU A 490 -39.30 -4.49 -20.24
C LEU A 490 -39.99 -4.75 -21.58
N PRO A 491 -39.54 -5.74 -22.37
CA PRO A 491 -40.21 -6.14 -23.61
C PRO A 491 -41.69 -6.55 -23.46
N ASN A 492 -42.14 -6.86 -22.23
CA ASN A 492 -43.55 -7.16 -21.91
C ASN A 492 -44.35 -5.92 -21.46
N GLY A 493 -43.80 -4.70 -21.57
CA GLY A 493 -44.44 -3.44 -21.20
C GLY A 493 -44.38 -3.07 -19.72
N ALA A 494 -43.88 -3.94 -18.84
CA ALA A 494 -43.77 -3.62 -17.41
C ALA A 494 -42.66 -2.59 -17.15
N ALA A 495 -42.95 -1.56 -16.36
CA ALA A 495 -41.99 -0.53 -15.98
C ALA A 495 -40.92 -1.07 -15.00
N ILE A 496 -39.69 -0.58 -15.13
CA ILE A 496 -38.58 -0.83 -14.22
C ILE A 496 -38.31 0.42 -13.37
N GLU A 497 -38.62 0.29 -12.09
CA GLU A 497 -38.20 1.21 -11.05
C GLU A 497 -36.72 0.95 -10.72
N VAL A 498 -35.93 2.03 -10.71
CA VAL A 498 -34.54 2.01 -10.26
C VAL A 498 -34.43 2.99 -9.11
N SER A 499 -33.83 2.57 -8.01
CA SER A 499 -33.64 3.40 -6.82
C SER A 499 -32.19 3.36 -6.36
N ALA A 500 -31.64 4.49 -5.93
CA ALA A 500 -30.43 4.47 -5.11
C ALA A 500 -30.81 4.04 -3.70
N VAL A 501 -29.90 3.39 -2.97
CA VAL A 501 -30.14 3.10 -1.54
C VAL A 501 -29.78 4.33 -0.71
N GLY A 502 -30.67 4.75 0.18
CA GLY A 502 -30.43 5.81 1.16
C GLY A 502 -30.26 5.27 2.57
N TYR A 503 -29.59 6.04 3.41
CA TYR A 503 -29.52 5.87 4.86
C TYR A 503 -29.73 7.25 5.50
N LEU A 504 -30.80 7.38 6.29
CA LEU A 504 -31.27 8.67 6.81
C LEU A 504 -31.47 9.70 5.67
N ASP A 505 -30.86 10.88 5.77
CA ASP A 505 -30.93 11.96 4.77
C ASP A 505 -30.03 11.72 3.54
N THR A 506 -29.12 10.74 3.59
CA THR A 506 -28.00 10.63 2.65
C THR A 506 -28.10 9.39 1.75
N THR A 507 -27.83 9.56 0.45
CA THR A 507 -27.76 8.45 -0.51
C THR A 507 -26.44 7.69 -0.35
N ILE A 508 -26.47 6.36 -0.32
CA ILE A 508 -25.30 5.48 -0.32
C ILE A 508 -24.73 5.42 -1.73
N ARG A 509 -23.42 5.58 -1.84
CA ARG A 509 -22.72 5.58 -3.12
C ARG A 509 -22.68 4.17 -3.73
N ASP A 510 -22.77 4.10 -5.06
CA ASP A 510 -22.60 2.89 -5.88
C ASP A 510 -23.65 1.76 -5.73
N ILE A 511 -24.53 1.80 -4.72
CA ILE A 511 -25.55 0.76 -4.50
C ILE A 511 -26.88 1.14 -5.15
N VAL A 512 -27.38 0.27 -6.02
CA VAL A 512 -28.60 0.50 -6.82
C VAL A 512 -29.56 -0.69 -6.70
N GLU A 513 -30.83 -0.41 -6.46
CA GLU A 513 -31.96 -1.35 -6.50
C GLU A 513 -32.66 -1.27 -7.87
N PHE A 514 -32.93 -2.43 -8.49
CA PHE A 514 -33.69 -2.58 -9.73
C PHE A 514 -34.92 -3.47 -9.46
N ARG A 515 -36.11 -3.00 -9.84
CA ARG A 515 -37.39 -3.65 -9.53
C ARG A 515 -38.40 -3.42 -10.64
N ALA A 516 -39.16 -4.45 -11.01
CA ALA A 516 -40.33 -4.24 -11.87
C ALA A 516 -41.51 -3.72 -11.05
N THR A 517 -42.26 -2.73 -11.55
CA THR A 517 -43.40 -2.13 -10.85
C THR A 517 -44.41 -3.20 -10.41
N GLY A 518 -44.81 -3.15 -9.14
CA GLY A 518 -45.72 -4.12 -8.52
C GLY A 518 -45.09 -5.46 -8.09
N GLN A 519 -43.78 -5.67 -8.25
CA GLN A 519 -43.08 -6.84 -7.71
C GLN A 519 -42.48 -6.56 -6.32
N ALA A 520 -42.62 -7.49 -5.39
CA ALA A 520 -41.93 -7.43 -4.09
C ALA A 520 -40.43 -7.79 -4.19
N ARG A 521 -40.09 -8.67 -5.14
CA ARG A 521 -38.72 -9.10 -5.45
C ARG A 521 -37.98 -7.99 -6.18
N PHE A 522 -36.73 -7.74 -5.78
CA PHE A 522 -35.84 -6.78 -6.43
C PHE A 522 -34.42 -7.35 -6.60
N VAL A 523 -33.64 -6.69 -7.45
CA VAL A 523 -32.22 -6.95 -7.65
C VAL A 523 -31.41 -5.82 -7.03
N LEU A 524 -30.40 -6.15 -6.24
CA LEU A 524 -29.49 -5.18 -5.62
C LEU A 524 -28.10 -5.30 -6.25
N TYR A 525 -27.57 -4.19 -6.74
CA TYR A 525 -26.20 -4.07 -7.23
C TYR A 525 -25.29 -3.60 -6.10
N THR A 526 -24.31 -4.44 -5.75
CA THR A 526 -23.37 -4.26 -4.65
C THR A 526 -21.92 -4.40 -5.17
N PRO A 527 -21.43 -3.46 -6.01
CA PRO A 527 -20.13 -3.58 -6.66
C PRO A 527 -18.98 -3.63 -5.65
N GLY A 528 -18.10 -4.63 -5.79
CA GLY A 528 -16.95 -4.83 -4.90
C GLY A 528 -17.32 -5.19 -3.47
N ALA A 529 -18.41 -5.96 -3.27
CA ALA A 529 -18.77 -6.51 -1.97
C ALA A 529 -17.69 -7.48 -1.44
N PRO A 530 -17.49 -7.57 -0.11
CA PRO A 530 -16.40 -8.36 0.50
C PRO A 530 -16.53 -9.88 0.30
N ASP A 531 -17.72 -10.37 -0.05
CA ASP A 531 -17.99 -11.75 -0.45
C ASP A 531 -17.81 -11.99 -1.97
N GLY A 532 -17.42 -10.97 -2.73
CA GLY A 532 -17.23 -11.04 -4.19
C GLY A 532 -18.52 -10.99 -5.02
N VAL A 533 -19.71 -10.88 -4.39
CA VAL A 533 -21.00 -10.95 -5.10
C VAL A 533 -21.48 -9.55 -5.50
N ALA A 534 -21.42 -9.24 -6.79
CA ALA A 534 -21.78 -7.94 -7.35
C ALA A 534 -23.29 -7.72 -7.54
N PHE A 535 -24.07 -8.77 -7.82
CA PHE A 535 -25.53 -8.71 -7.94
C PHE A 535 -26.20 -9.74 -7.03
N ARG A 536 -27.31 -9.32 -6.40
CA ARG A 536 -28.10 -10.11 -5.46
C ARG A 536 -29.57 -10.00 -5.82
N GLN A 537 -30.37 -11.03 -5.57
CA GLN A 537 -31.80 -11.02 -5.85
C GLN A 537 -32.60 -11.40 -4.59
N PHE A 538 -33.23 -10.41 -3.95
CA PHE A 538 -33.97 -10.60 -2.70
C PHE A 538 -35.47 -10.74 -2.96
N ALA A 539 -36.13 -11.65 -2.25
CA ALA A 539 -37.58 -11.85 -2.32
C ALA A 539 -38.38 -10.65 -1.78
N GLY A 540 -37.78 -9.88 -0.87
CA GLY A 540 -38.35 -8.67 -0.29
C GLY A 540 -37.34 -7.92 0.59
N ARG A 541 -37.72 -6.74 1.08
CA ARG A 541 -36.81 -5.82 1.79
C ARG A 541 -36.38 -6.33 3.17
N ASP A 542 -37.23 -7.09 3.86
CA ASP A 542 -36.90 -7.72 5.14
C ASP A 542 -35.77 -8.77 5.01
N GLU A 543 -35.73 -9.47 3.87
CA GLU A 543 -34.66 -10.41 3.57
C GLU A 543 -33.34 -9.66 3.32
N ALA A 544 -33.37 -8.55 2.58
CA ALA A 544 -32.20 -7.70 2.35
C ALA A 544 -31.71 -7.01 3.64
N GLU A 545 -32.60 -6.55 4.51
CA GLU A 545 -32.26 -6.01 5.84
C GLU A 545 -31.50 -7.05 6.67
N ARG A 546 -32.00 -8.30 6.71
CA ARG A 546 -31.36 -9.40 7.45
C ARG A 546 -30.05 -9.87 6.83
N LEU A 547 -30.03 -10.18 5.54
CA LEU A 547 -28.90 -10.87 4.88
C LEU A 547 -27.81 -9.92 4.39
N PHE A 548 -28.11 -8.63 4.21
CA PHE A 548 -27.16 -7.64 3.68
C PHE A 548 -27.02 -6.41 4.59
N TYR A 549 -28.06 -5.59 4.75
CA TYR A 549 -27.90 -4.28 5.39
C TYR A 549 -27.50 -4.32 6.86
N ARG A 550 -27.96 -5.34 7.62
CA ARG A 550 -27.58 -5.53 9.04
C ARG A 550 -26.52 -6.61 9.25
N GLN A 551 -26.10 -7.31 8.21
CA GLN A 551 -25.13 -8.40 8.35
C GLN A 551 -23.71 -7.85 8.60
N PRO A 552 -23.00 -8.21 9.69
CA PRO A 552 -21.73 -7.57 10.07
C PRO A 552 -20.65 -7.57 9.00
N ALA A 553 -20.61 -8.59 8.14
CA ALA A 553 -19.68 -8.69 7.02
C ALA A 553 -19.74 -7.49 6.06
N PHE A 554 -20.92 -6.85 5.93
CA PHE A 554 -21.11 -5.69 5.05
C PHE A 554 -21.05 -4.34 5.78
N ARG A 555 -20.86 -4.31 7.11
CA ARG A 555 -20.85 -3.07 7.90
C ARG A 555 -19.81 -2.07 7.39
N GLU A 556 -18.57 -2.51 7.20
CA GLU A 556 -17.49 -1.65 6.69
C GLU A 556 -17.73 -1.27 5.22
N TYR A 557 -18.19 -2.23 4.40
CA TYR A 557 -18.56 -2.00 3.00
C TYR A 557 -19.61 -0.88 2.81
N LEU A 558 -20.61 -0.81 3.70
CA LEU A 558 -21.64 0.22 3.71
C LEU A 558 -21.12 1.56 4.24
N LEU A 559 -20.32 1.54 5.32
CA LEU A 559 -19.70 2.74 5.90
C LEU A 559 -18.62 3.37 5.02
N ASP A 560 -18.00 2.61 4.12
CA ASP A 560 -17.07 3.07 3.07
C ASP A 560 -17.79 3.79 1.89
N ARG A 561 -19.13 3.69 1.84
CA ARG A 561 -20.02 4.29 0.83
C ARG A 561 -20.94 5.37 1.42
N LEU A 562 -20.65 5.81 2.65
CA LEU A 562 -21.32 6.92 3.34
C LEU A 562 -20.29 7.98 3.75
N PRO A 563 -20.70 9.25 3.96
CA PRO A 563 -19.87 10.25 4.61
C PRO A 563 -19.44 9.82 6.02
N ALA A 564 -18.23 10.19 6.44
CA ALA A 564 -17.71 9.83 7.77
C ALA A 564 -18.53 10.37 8.94
N ALA A 565 -19.41 11.35 8.72
CA ALA A 565 -20.42 11.79 9.68
C ALA A 565 -21.25 10.63 10.25
N PHE A 566 -21.48 9.55 9.49
CA PHE A 566 -22.31 8.40 9.90
C PHE A 566 -21.55 7.30 10.66
N SER A 567 -20.21 7.35 10.73
CA SER A 567 -19.38 6.36 11.42
C SER A 567 -18.78 6.86 12.73
N GLU A 568 -18.63 5.96 13.69
CA GLU A 568 -17.81 6.11 14.90
C GLU A 568 -16.92 4.87 15.10
N LEU A 569 -15.92 5.02 15.98
CA LEU A 569 -15.01 3.94 16.36
C LEU A 569 -15.51 3.27 17.65
N ALA A 570 -15.55 1.94 17.67
CA ALA A 570 -15.96 1.16 18.84
C ALA A 570 -14.87 1.12 19.94
N GLY A 571 -14.52 2.28 20.49
CA GLY A 571 -13.41 2.44 21.44
C GLY A 571 -12.04 2.57 20.76
N VAL A 572 -10.97 2.60 21.58
CA VAL A 572 -9.59 2.73 21.08
C VAL A 572 -9.17 1.45 20.35
N GLY A 573 -8.83 1.56 19.07
CA GLY A 573 -8.53 0.41 18.21
C GLY A 573 -9.75 -0.41 17.77
N GLY A 574 -10.97 0.06 18.02
CA GLY A 574 -12.20 -0.63 17.63
C GLY A 574 -12.55 -0.48 16.14
N ALA A 575 -13.26 -1.45 15.57
CA ALA A 575 -13.77 -1.38 14.21
C ALA A 575 -14.78 -0.24 14.01
N ARG A 576 -14.94 0.24 12.77
CA ARG A 576 -15.94 1.25 12.41
C ARG A 576 -17.35 0.68 12.64
N GLN A 577 -18.20 1.45 13.33
CA GLN A 577 -19.63 1.16 13.49
C GLN A 577 -20.46 2.38 13.08
N PHE A 578 -21.75 2.18 12.78
CA PHE A 578 -22.67 3.30 12.58
C PHE A 578 -22.83 4.06 13.90
N LYS A 579 -22.88 5.39 13.86
CA LYS A 579 -23.28 6.20 15.02
C LYS A 579 -24.71 5.82 15.42
N ALA A 580 -24.85 5.08 16.51
CA ALA A 580 -26.14 4.64 17.02
C ALA A 580 -26.65 5.62 18.09
N SER A 581 -27.81 6.21 17.88
CA SER A 581 -28.51 6.99 18.89
C SER A 581 -29.11 6.05 19.94
N ARG A 582 -28.35 5.79 21.03
CA ARG A 582 -28.79 4.92 22.14
C ARG A 582 -30.20 5.26 22.67
N GLY A 583 -30.60 6.53 22.63
CA GLY A 583 -31.93 6.98 23.02
C GLY A 583 -33.08 6.57 22.09
N VAL A 584 -32.83 6.30 20.80
CA VAL A 584 -33.89 5.91 19.84
C VAL A 584 -34.19 4.41 19.94
N GLN A 585 -33.17 3.57 20.13
CA GLN A 585 -33.37 2.12 20.28
C GLN A 585 -34.10 1.73 21.57
N TRP A 586 -33.95 2.49 22.66
CA TRP A 586 -34.70 2.27 23.90
C TRP A 586 -36.20 2.54 23.73
N VAL A 587 -36.59 3.49 22.88
CA VAL A 587 -37.99 3.88 22.63
C VAL A 587 -38.67 2.99 21.58
N PHE A 588 -37.94 2.51 20.57
CA PHE A 588 -38.51 1.78 19.42
C PHE A 588 -38.23 0.26 19.39
N GLY A 589 -37.96 -0.37 20.55
CA GLY A 589 -38.16 -1.82 20.74
C GLY A 589 -37.34 -2.76 19.85
N GLY A 590 -36.13 -2.37 19.47
CA GLY A 590 -35.28 -3.12 18.54
C GLY A 590 -34.60 -4.35 19.14
N ASN A 591 -35.37 -5.43 19.41
CA ASN A 591 -34.84 -6.77 19.77
C ASN A 591 -34.15 -7.46 18.56
N LEU A 592 -33.07 -6.87 18.06
CA LEU A 592 -32.17 -7.55 17.12
C LEU A 592 -31.34 -8.60 17.87
N PRO A 593 -31.24 -9.85 17.39
CA PRO A 593 -30.39 -10.87 18.00
C PRO A 593 -28.92 -10.41 18.12
N PRO A 594 -28.18 -10.87 19.14
CA PRO A 594 -26.74 -10.64 19.21
C PRO A 594 -26.08 -11.19 17.95
N GLY A 595 -25.35 -10.33 17.24
CA GLY A 595 -24.72 -10.66 15.95
C GLY A 595 -25.17 -9.81 14.75
N TYR A 596 -26.15 -8.92 14.89
CA TYR A 596 -26.51 -7.96 13.83
C TYR A 596 -25.89 -6.57 14.05
N THR A 597 -25.64 -5.86 12.94
CA THR A 597 -25.16 -4.48 12.91
C THR A 597 -26.26 -3.53 13.41
N GLN A 598 -25.93 -2.76 14.44
CA GLN A 598 -26.77 -1.70 14.96
C GLN A 598 -26.66 -0.46 14.05
N THR A 599 -27.80 0.19 13.79
CA THR A 599 -27.91 1.41 12.98
C THR A 599 -28.90 2.38 13.64
N ALA A 600 -28.79 3.67 13.32
CA ALA A 600 -29.70 4.70 13.83
C ALA A 600 -31.05 4.78 13.06
N GLY A 601 -31.12 4.17 11.86
CA GLY A 601 -32.33 4.10 11.05
C GLY A 601 -32.32 2.92 10.06
N PRO A 602 -33.40 2.74 9.28
CA PRO A 602 -33.47 1.77 8.19
C PRO A 602 -32.70 2.25 6.94
N PHE A 603 -32.48 1.33 5.99
CA PHE A 603 -32.00 1.65 4.66
C PHE A 603 -33.17 1.74 3.68
N GLU A 604 -33.26 2.82 2.90
CA GLU A 604 -34.48 3.18 2.16
C GLU A 604 -34.24 3.43 0.66
N PRO A 605 -35.06 2.87 -0.25
CA PRO A 605 -34.94 3.14 -1.67
C PRO A 605 -35.34 4.58 -2.00
N ARG A 606 -34.50 5.26 -2.77
CA ARG A 606 -34.68 6.62 -3.29
C ARG A 606 -34.85 6.55 -4.82
N PRO A 607 -36.07 6.72 -5.37
CA PRO A 607 -36.33 6.55 -6.78
C PRO A 607 -35.47 7.45 -7.68
N ILE A 608 -34.83 6.87 -8.69
CA ILE A 608 -34.09 7.59 -9.73
C ILE A 608 -34.99 7.72 -10.96
N ALA A 609 -35.58 8.90 -11.15
CA ALA A 609 -36.43 9.19 -12.31
C ALA A 609 -35.64 9.48 -13.61
N GLY A 610 -34.40 9.99 -13.49
CA GLY A 610 -33.56 10.40 -14.62
C GLY A 610 -32.54 9.34 -15.06
N ASP A 611 -31.42 9.78 -15.63
CA ASP A 611 -30.27 8.92 -15.91
C ASP A 611 -29.68 8.33 -14.61
N ILE A 612 -29.49 7.01 -14.60
CA ILE A 612 -28.96 6.25 -13.45
C ILE A 612 -27.51 6.65 -13.19
N ALA A 613 -26.69 6.69 -14.25
CA ALA A 613 -25.28 7.03 -14.12
C ALA A 613 -25.10 8.49 -13.69
N GLY A 614 -25.92 9.40 -14.23
CA GLY A 614 -25.98 10.80 -13.84
C GLY A 614 -26.33 10.99 -12.36
N ALA A 615 -27.31 10.26 -11.83
CA ALA A 615 -27.67 10.34 -10.41
C ALA A 615 -26.57 9.78 -9.49
N LEU A 616 -25.90 8.69 -9.90
CA LEU A 616 -24.74 8.15 -9.20
C LEU A 616 -23.55 9.13 -9.25
N TYR A 617 -23.29 9.74 -10.40
CA TYR A 617 -22.24 10.76 -10.56
C TYR A 617 -22.46 11.93 -9.59
N ASP A 618 -23.67 12.47 -9.52
CA ASP A 618 -23.99 13.56 -8.59
C ASP A 618 -23.84 13.11 -7.12
N THR A 619 -24.21 11.86 -6.80
CA THR A 619 -23.99 11.28 -5.46
C THR A 619 -22.49 11.20 -5.13
N HIS A 620 -21.63 10.79 -6.07
CA HIS A 620 -20.17 10.80 -5.89
C HIS A 620 -19.64 12.22 -5.63
N VAL A 621 -20.08 13.21 -6.41
CA VAL A 621 -19.64 14.61 -6.24
C VAL A 621 -20.12 15.17 -4.91
N GLU A 622 -21.39 14.96 -4.53
CA GLU A 622 -21.93 15.39 -3.25
C GLU A 622 -21.17 14.76 -2.08
N HIS A 623 -20.86 13.47 -2.16
CA HIS A 623 -20.03 12.79 -1.17
C HIS A 623 -18.66 13.43 -1.04
N SER A 624 -17.93 13.65 -2.14
CA SER A 624 -16.63 14.33 -2.09
C SER A 624 -16.72 15.75 -1.50
N LEU A 625 -17.79 16.51 -1.80
CA LEU A 625 -18.02 17.82 -1.20
C LEU A 625 -18.31 17.74 0.31
N ARG A 626 -19.15 16.79 0.77
CA ARG A 626 -19.38 16.53 2.21
C ARG A 626 -18.09 16.08 2.90
N GLN A 627 -17.30 15.20 2.28
CA GLN A 627 -16.02 14.71 2.83
C GLN A 627 -15.00 15.85 3.01
N VAL A 628 -14.91 16.80 2.07
CA VAL A 628 -14.08 18.01 2.21
C VAL A 628 -14.50 18.85 3.42
N ARG A 629 -15.81 18.99 3.70
CA ARG A 629 -16.32 19.76 4.85
C ARG A 629 -15.96 19.15 6.21
N GLU A 630 -15.78 17.83 6.27
CA GLU A 630 -15.41 17.14 7.51
C GLU A 630 -13.91 17.28 7.83
N VAL A 631 -13.07 17.28 6.79
CA VAL A 631 -11.60 17.35 6.94
C VAL A 631 -11.03 18.77 6.88
N SER A 632 -11.81 19.78 6.48
CA SER A 632 -11.41 21.20 6.40
C SER A 632 -12.40 22.15 7.06
N ARG A 633 -12.01 23.39 7.34
CA ARG A 633 -12.88 24.44 7.92
C ARG A 633 -12.79 25.72 7.10
N SER A 634 -13.91 26.46 6.98
CA SER A 634 -13.88 27.78 6.35
C SER A 634 -13.22 28.83 7.27
N THR A 635 -12.82 29.98 6.71
CA THR A 635 -12.36 31.12 7.50
C THR A 635 -13.45 31.67 8.45
N ALA A 636 -14.73 31.53 8.09
CA ALA A 636 -15.85 32.00 8.93
C ALA A 636 -16.10 31.08 10.14
N ASP A 637 -15.83 29.78 10.00
CA ASP A 637 -16.01 28.78 11.07
C ASP A 637 -14.75 28.60 11.97
N ALA A 638 -13.68 29.35 11.71
CA ALA A 638 -12.40 29.24 12.40
C ALA A 638 -12.42 29.92 13.78
N GLY A 639 -12.77 29.16 14.82
CA GLY A 639 -12.82 29.64 16.21
C GLY A 639 -11.59 29.29 17.07
N TRP A 640 -11.30 30.12 18.08
CA TRP A 640 -10.15 29.95 18.98
C TRP A 640 -10.15 28.64 19.78
N GLY A 641 -11.29 28.23 20.35
CA GLY A 641 -11.36 26.97 21.10
C GLY A 641 -10.99 25.75 20.26
N TYR A 642 -11.49 25.70 19.02
CA TYR A 642 -11.17 24.62 18.08
C TYR A 642 -9.69 24.59 17.65
N LEU A 643 -9.07 25.77 17.53
CA LEU A 643 -7.65 25.91 17.18
C LEU A 643 -6.75 25.48 18.35
N VAL A 644 -7.17 25.69 19.60
CA VAL A 644 -6.53 25.09 20.79
C VAL A 644 -6.70 23.55 20.79
N ASP A 645 -7.91 23.03 20.51
CA ASP A 645 -8.17 21.59 20.36
C ASP A 645 -7.40 20.92 19.19
N LEU A 646 -6.94 21.68 18.21
CA LEU A 646 -6.10 21.20 17.11
C LEU A 646 -4.66 20.97 17.58
N TRP A 647 -4.14 21.87 18.42
CA TRP A 647 -2.75 21.86 18.88
C TRP A 647 -2.48 20.98 20.10
N HIS A 648 -3.51 20.59 20.83
CA HIS A 648 -3.40 19.50 21.81
C HIS A 648 -3.32 18.10 21.15
N ARG A 649 -3.28 18.02 19.81
CA ARG A 649 -3.04 16.78 19.06
C ARG A 649 -1.57 16.67 18.69
N ASN A 650 -1.00 15.48 18.87
CA ASN A 650 0.42 15.26 18.69
C ASN A 650 0.85 15.46 17.22
N PRO A 651 1.84 16.33 16.91
CA PRO A 651 2.27 16.60 15.53
C PRO A 651 2.80 15.37 14.78
N ALA A 652 3.23 14.31 15.48
CA ALA A 652 3.59 13.03 14.86
C ALA A 652 2.42 12.33 14.13
N GLN A 653 1.17 12.74 14.38
CA GLN A 653 -0.03 12.18 13.76
C GLN A 653 -0.37 12.83 12.40
N ALA A 654 0.26 13.95 12.04
CA ALA A 654 -0.12 14.76 10.88
C ALA A 654 0.26 14.12 9.53
N LEU A 655 1.49 13.61 9.41
CA LEU A 655 2.04 13.10 8.13
C LEU A 655 1.22 11.95 7.51
N PRO A 656 0.81 10.89 8.25
CA PRO A 656 -0.08 9.87 7.71
C PRO A 656 -1.46 10.42 7.36
N ALA A 657 -1.98 11.35 8.17
CA ALA A 657 -3.30 11.95 7.96
C ALA A 657 -3.37 12.74 6.64
N HIS A 658 -2.29 13.38 6.19
CA HIS A 658 -2.27 14.21 4.98
C HIS A 658 -2.41 13.42 3.68
N ALA A 659 -1.63 12.34 3.51
CA ALA A 659 -1.76 11.44 2.35
C ALA A 659 -3.14 10.74 2.33
N VAL A 660 -3.68 10.44 3.51
CA VAL A 660 -5.00 9.88 3.68
C VAL A 660 -6.11 10.90 3.34
N VAL A 661 -5.99 12.17 3.76
CA VAL A 661 -6.92 13.25 3.35
C VAL A 661 -6.92 13.45 1.84
N ALA A 662 -5.77 13.33 1.17
CA ALA A 662 -5.69 13.32 -0.30
C ALA A 662 -6.57 12.22 -0.92
N THR A 663 -6.47 11.02 -0.36
CA THR A 663 -7.14 9.78 -0.81
C THR A 663 -8.65 9.80 -0.53
N VAL A 664 -9.03 10.29 0.65
CA VAL A 664 -10.41 10.45 1.12
C VAL A 664 -11.20 11.47 0.30
N THR A 665 -10.55 12.57 -0.11
CA THR A 665 -11.21 13.67 -0.85
C THR A 665 -11.13 13.51 -2.37
N ALA A 666 -10.43 12.50 -2.88
CA ALA A 666 -10.34 12.21 -4.30
C ALA A 666 -11.68 11.66 -4.84
N PRO A 667 -12.34 12.35 -5.79
CA PRO A 667 -13.60 11.88 -6.35
C PRO A 667 -13.36 10.63 -7.22
N PHE A 668 -14.34 9.72 -7.22
CA PHE A 668 -14.43 8.50 -8.05
C PHE A 668 -13.37 7.40 -7.88
N ARG A 669 -12.15 7.65 -7.36
CA ARG A 669 -11.01 6.73 -7.56
C ARG A 669 -10.49 5.97 -6.33
N VAL A 670 -10.71 6.40 -5.08
CA VAL A 670 -9.99 5.78 -3.93
C VAL A 670 -10.68 5.76 -2.55
N ALA A 671 -11.84 6.40 -2.39
CA ALA A 671 -12.38 6.76 -1.08
C ALA A 671 -12.57 5.62 -0.02
N PRO A 672 -13.00 4.37 -0.36
CA PRO A 672 -13.22 3.31 0.64
C PRO A 672 -11.99 3.01 1.52
N ALA A 673 -10.88 2.62 0.88
CA ALA A 673 -9.65 2.26 1.59
C ALA A 673 -8.96 3.51 2.19
N GLY A 674 -9.15 4.70 1.58
CA GLY A 674 -8.77 5.97 2.21
C GLY A 674 -9.46 6.23 3.55
N TRP A 675 -10.77 5.96 3.67
CA TRP A 675 -11.49 6.14 4.93
C TRP A 675 -11.11 5.13 6.00
N ARG A 676 -10.87 3.86 5.63
CA ARG A 676 -10.31 2.86 6.56
C ARG A 676 -8.94 3.31 7.09
N ALA A 677 -8.08 3.85 6.21
CA ALA A 677 -6.80 4.42 6.63
C ALA A 677 -6.96 5.64 7.56
N TYR A 678 -7.94 6.52 7.33
CA TYR A 678 -8.21 7.70 8.17
C TYR A 678 -8.65 7.31 9.58
N ASP A 679 -9.61 6.39 9.67
CA ASP A 679 -10.12 5.95 10.97
C ASP A 679 -9.08 5.11 11.73
N ALA A 680 -8.19 4.38 11.03
CA ALA A 680 -7.02 3.74 11.63
C ALA A 680 -5.99 4.76 12.18
N VAL A 681 -5.67 5.84 11.44
CA VAL A 681 -4.85 6.96 11.97
C VAL A 681 -5.50 7.59 13.20
N ARG A 682 -6.81 7.83 13.16
CA ARG A 682 -7.59 8.39 14.28
C ARG A 682 -7.62 7.46 15.50
N ALA A 683 -7.59 6.15 15.29
CA ALA A 683 -7.51 5.14 16.35
C ALA A 683 -6.08 4.91 16.89
N GLY A 684 -5.05 5.50 16.26
CA GLY A 684 -3.64 5.28 16.60
C GLY A 684 -3.03 4.01 15.98
N ASP A 685 -3.74 3.31 15.10
CA ASP A 685 -3.25 2.11 14.39
C ASP A 685 -2.63 2.49 13.04
N PHE A 686 -1.42 3.05 13.10
CA PHE A 686 -0.67 3.45 11.91
C PHE A 686 -0.27 2.26 11.01
N GLY A 687 -0.18 1.05 11.58
CA GLY A 687 0.11 -0.17 10.83
C GLY A 687 -1.05 -0.57 9.92
N ARG A 688 -2.27 -0.56 10.46
CA ARG A 688 -3.49 -0.76 9.66
C ARG A 688 -3.69 0.37 8.64
N ALA A 689 -3.44 1.61 9.05
CA ALA A 689 -3.54 2.77 8.16
C ALA A 689 -2.63 2.66 6.92
N PHE A 690 -1.41 2.16 7.07
CA PHE A 690 -0.49 1.93 5.95
C PHE A 690 -0.99 0.86 4.97
N VAL A 691 -1.58 -0.23 5.48
CA VAL A 691 -2.15 -1.30 4.65
C VAL A 691 -3.35 -0.78 3.85
N ASP A 692 -4.30 -0.12 4.51
CA ASP A 692 -5.48 0.44 3.85
C ASP A 692 -5.09 1.57 2.86
N ALA A 693 -4.09 2.41 3.18
CA ALA A 693 -3.55 3.41 2.25
C ALA A 693 -2.83 2.78 1.03
N THR A 694 -2.19 1.62 1.22
CA THR A 694 -1.57 0.87 0.11
C THR A 694 -2.63 0.20 -0.77
N GLU A 695 -3.69 -0.35 -0.19
CA GLU A 695 -4.84 -0.89 -0.93
C GLU A 695 -5.50 0.21 -1.78
N ALA A 696 -5.68 1.40 -1.20
CA ALA A 696 -6.08 2.61 -1.91
C ALA A 696 -5.15 2.93 -3.10
N TYR A 697 -3.84 3.02 -2.87
CA TYR A 697 -2.86 3.33 -3.92
C TYR A 697 -2.86 2.28 -5.05
N VAL A 698 -2.96 0.99 -4.71
CA VAL A 698 -3.05 -0.10 -5.69
C VAL A 698 -4.36 -0.02 -6.49
N ALA A 699 -5.50 0.28 -5.86
CA ALA A 699 -6.77 0.48 -6.54
C ALA A 699 -6.72 1.69 -7.51
N ALA A 700 -6.05 2.78 -7.12
CA ALA A 700 -5.85 3.95 -7.98
C ALA A 700 -4.98 3.63 -9.21
N ILE A 701 -3.91 2.83 -9.06
CA ILE A 701 -3.08 2.35 -10.18
C ILE A 701 -3.86 1.36 -11.06
N ALA A 702 -4.63 0.46 -10.46
CA ALA A 702 -5.46 -0.53 -11.16
C ALA A 702 -6.49 0.14 -12.10
N ALA A 703 -6.99 1.33 -11.75
CA ALA A 703 -7.86 2.15 -12.59
C ALA A 703 -7.13 2.84 -13.76
N HIS A 704 -5.79 2.90 -13.76
CA HIS A 704 -4.98 3.47 -14.83
C HIS A 704 -4.34 2.42 -15.76
N ALA A 705 -4.21 1.16 -15.31
CA ALA A 705 -3.75 0.05 -16.15
C ALA A 705 -4.91 -0.57 -16.96
N ALA A 706 -5.37 0.13 -18.00
CA ALA A 706 -6.44 -0.32 -18.91
C ALA A 706 -6.05 -1.58 -19.71
N GLY A 707 -6.20 -2.75 -19.09
CA GLY A 707 -5.97 -4.06 -19.71
C GLY A 707 -5.84 -5.23 -18.71
N ALA A 708 -5.22 -5.01 -17.56
CA ALA A 708 -4.99 -6.08 -16.57
C ALA A 708 -6.21 -6.34 -15.65
N THR A 709 -7.08 -5.34 -15.49
CA THR A 709 -8.10 -5.27 -14.43
C THR A 709 -9.51 -5.64 -14.87
N ALA A 710 -9.76 -5.81 -16.18
CA ALA A 710 -11.02 -6.34 -16.71
C ALA A 710 -11.37 -7.76 -16.21
N LEU A 711 -10.38 -8.46 -15.64
CA LEU A 711 -10.53 -9.78 -15.03
C LEU A 711 -10.83 -9.75 -13.52
N ALA A 712 -10.52 -8.65 -12.81
CA ALA A 712 -10.41 -8.69 -11.35
C ALA A 712 -11.74 -8.57 -10.60
N SER A 713 -12.79 -7.99 -11.20
CA SER A 713 -14.01 -7.64 -10.46
C SER A 713 -15.10 -8.73 -10.39
N GLY A 714 -15.00 -9.78 -11.22
CA GLY A 714 -15.92 -10.94 -11.18
C GLY A 714 -15.27 -12.26 -10.73
N THR A 715 -13.97 -12.46 -10.94
CA THR A 715 -13.34 -13.77 -10.67
C THR A 715 -12.98 -14.01 -9.19
N ALA A 716 -13.32 -13.09 -8.27
CA ALA A 716 -12.87 -13.15 -6.88
C ALA A 716 -13.22 -14.47 -6.18
N LEU A 717 -14.48 -14.94 -6.32
CA LEU A 717 -14.94 -16.20 -5.75
C LEU A 717 -14.27 -17.43 -6.40
N ALA A 718 -14.14 -17.44 -7.73
CA ALA A 718 -13.40 -18.49 -8.44
C ALA A 718 -11.92 -18.54 -8.00
N THR A 719 -11.27 -17.39 -7.82
CA THR A 719 -9.89 -17.35 -7.30
C THR A 719 -9.77 -17.78 -5.84
N LEU A 720 -10.79 -17.58 -5.01
CA LEU A 720 -10.81 -18.08 -3.62
C LEU A 720 -11.02 -19.60 -3.56
N GLY A 721 -11.94 -20.14 -4.37
CA GLY A 721 -12.17 -21.59 -4.48
C GLY A 721 -11.01 -22.35 -5.13
N PHE A 722 -10.30 -21.77 -6.09
CA PHE A 722 -9.11 -22.39 -6.68
C PHE A 722 -7.84 -22.19 -5.84
N ARG A 723 -7.74 -21.13 -5.02
CA ARG A 723 -6.61 -20.93 -4.09
C ARG A 723 -6.42 -22.10 -3.12
N THR A 724 -7.51 -22.76 -2.71
CA THR A 724 -7.46 -23.93 -1.82
C THR A 724 -7.22 -25.25 -2.54
N ALA A 725 -7.59 -25.37 -3.83
CA ALA A 725 -7.51 -26.63 -4.57
C ALA A 725 -6.25 -26.79 -5.44
N ARG A 726 -5.77 -25.73 -6.13
CA ARG A 726 -4.59 -25.77 -7.03
C ARG A 726 -3.74 -24.49 -7.06
N GLY A 727 -4.17 -23.40 -6.42
CA GLY A 727 -3.58 -22.06 -6.55
C GLY A 727 -2.59 -21.63 -5.46
N ALA A 728 -2.47 -22.36 -4.35
CA ALA A 728 -1.63 -21.97 -3.21
C ALA A 728 -0.13 -21.85 -3.53
N THR A 729 0.31 -22.43 -4.66
CA THR A 729 1.70 -22.49 -5.10
C THR A 729 2.24 -21.16 -5.67
N VAL A 730 1.37 -20.26 -6.16
CA VAL A 730 1.82 -19.06 -6.90
C VAL A 730 1.94 -17.81 -6.01
N ASP A 731 1.06 -17.62 -5.01
CA ASP A 731 1.14 -16.46 -4.09
C ASP A 731 2.42 -16.47 -3.21
N ARG A 732 3.11 -17.62 -3.05
CA ARG A 732 4.46 -17.69 -2.47
C ARG A 732 5.58 -17.34 -3.46
N VAL A 733 5.38 -17.55 -4.76
CA VAL A 733 6.37 -17.38 -5.83
C VAL A 733 6.47 -15.91 -6.28
N LEU A 734 5.40 -15.13 -6.14
CA LEU A 734 5.38 -13.71 -6.54
C LEU A 734 6.01 -12.73 -5.53
N ARG A 735 6.67 -13.22 -4.47
CA ARG A 735 7.71 -12.43 -3.78
C ARG A 735 8.94 -12.35 -4.68
N ARG A 736 8.92 -11.39 -5.61
CA ARG A 736 10.02 -11.03 -6.53
C ARG A 736 11.38 -11.23 -5.86
N GLY A 737 12.24 -12.06 -6.46
CA GLY A 737 13.65 -12.07 -6.11
C GLY A 737 14.22 -10.68 -6.38
N ASP A 738 14.88 -10.07 -5.40
CA ASP A 738 15.53 -8.79 -5.63
C ASP A 738 16.71 -8.95 -6.59
N GLN A 739 16.84 -8.00 -7.53
CA GLN A 739 18.03 -7.90 -8.38
C GLN A 739 19.25 -7.61 -7.51
N PRO A 740 20.22 -8.54 -7.39
CA PRO A 740 21.42 -8.31 -6.61
C PRO A 740 22.28 -7.24 -7.29
N MET A 741 22.92 -6.43 -6.47
CA MET A 741 23.81 -5.38 -6.95
C MET A 741 25.14 -5.96 -7.46
N PRO A 742 25.87 -5.23 -8.33
CA PRO A 742 27.12 -5.73 -8.88
C PRO A 742 28.19 -5.82 -7.77
N SER A 743 28.77 -7.01 -7.60
CA SER A 743 29.58 -7.42 -6.45
C SER A 743 30.94 -6.71 -6.30
N ARG A 744 31.25 -5.75 -7.17
CA ARG A 744 32.44 -4.90 -7.17
C ARG A 744 32.27 -3.53 -6.50
N TYR A 745 31.02 -3.11 -6.32
CA TYR A 745 30.68 -1.87 -5.61
C TYR A 745 30.44 -2.01 -4.09
N PRO A 746 30.34 -3.21 -3.44
CA PRO A 746 30.35 -3.28 -1.99
C PRO A 746 31.65 -2.70 -1.47
N ALA A 747 31.56 -1.77 -0.55
CA ALA A 747 32.72 -1.23 0.13
C ALA A 747 33.14 -2.19 1.24
N SER A 748 34.43 -2.55 1.28
CA SER A 748 35.03 -3.16 2.46
C SER A 748 35.08 -2.10 3.57
N GLY A 749 34.09 -2.10 4.45
CA GLY A 749 33.89 -1.07 5.47
C GLY A 749 32.97 -1.54 6.60
N PRO A 750 32.75 -0.69 7.63
CA PRO A 750 31.91 -1.03 8.77
C PRO A 750 30.44 -1.25 8.36
N ALA A 751 29.66 -1.87 9.26
CA ALA A 751 28.21 -1.99 9.10
C ALA A 751 27.55 -0.60 8.94
N PRO A 752 26.37 -0.50 8.29
CA PRO A 752 25.63 0.76 8.19
C PRO A 752 25.35 1.34 9.58
N ALA A 753 25.95 2.50 9.86
CA ALA A 753 25.72 3.26 11.08
C ALA A 753 25.13 4.63 10.72
N GLY A 754 24.03 5.01 11.37
CA GLY A 754 23.29 6.24 11.11
C GLY A 754 22.19 6.11 10.06
N VAL A 755 21.32 7.12 9.98
CA VAL A 755 20.14 7.16 9.10
C VAL A 755 20.55 7.54 7.67
N PRO A 756 20.06 6.86 6.62
CA PRO A 756 20.31 7.26 5.24
C PRO A 756 19.64 8.59 4.88
N ASP A 757 20.22 9.33 3.94
CA ASP A 757 19.72 10.64 3.51
C ASP A 757 18.39 10.54 2.71
N ALA A 758 17.83 11.69 2.32
CA ALA A 758 16.58 11.79 1.56
C ALA A 758 16.62 11.14 0.15
N HIS A 759 17.75 10.53 -0.24
CA HIS A 759 17.90 9.73 -1.44
C HIS A 759 18.22 8.26 -1.13
N GLY A 760 18.21 7.85 0.15
CA GLY A 760 18.47 6.49 0.62
C GLY A 760 19.95 6.16 0.81
N LEU A 761 20.82 7.18 0.94
CA LEU A 761 22.28 7.03 1.05
C LEU A 761 22.81 7.34 2.47
N TYR A 762 23.48 6.38 3.07
CA TYR A 762 24.27 6.53 4.29
C TYR A 762 25.51 7.41 4.02
N ARG A 763 25.93 8.20 5.00
CA ARG A 763 27.21 8.94 4.96
C ARG A 763 28.18 8.38 5.99
N ILE A 764 29.33 7.89 5.54
CA ILE A 764 30.41 7.36 6.38
C ILE A 764 31.70 8.03 5.90
N ASP A 765 32.47 8.62 6.81
CA ASP A 765 33.74 9.32 6.52
C ASP A 765 33.68 10.32 5.35
N GLY A 766 32.58 11.08 5.27
CA GLY A 766 32.34 12.07 4.21
C GLY A 766 32.03 11.49 2.82
N GLN A 767 31.93 10.17 2.69
CA GLN A 767 31.54 9.45 1.48
C GLN A 767 30.10 8.93 1.59
N GLN A 768 29.38 8.79 0.47
CA GLN A 768 28.02 8.26 0.44
C GLN A 768 28.00 6.75 0.07
N TYR A 769 27.01 6.01 0.61
CA TYR A 769 26.84 4.56 0.44
C TYR A 769 25.35 4.16 0.42
N ALA A 770 24.95 3.17 -0.37
CA ALA A 770 23.63 2.55 -0.36
C ALA A 770 23.68 1.16 0.30
N ALA A 771 22.82 0.87 1.28
CA ALA A 771 22.73 -0.47 1.87
C ALA A 771 21.79 -1.36 1.04
N VAL A 772 22.29 -2.47 0.49
CA VAL A 772 21.50 -3.40 -0.32
C VAL A 772 21.77 -4.83 0.13
N GLY A 773 20.72 -5.57 0.54
CA GLY A 773 20.83 -6.97 0.97
C GLY A 773 21.81 -7.20 2.13
N GLY A 774 21.96 -6.23 3.04
CA GLY A 774 22.89 -6.32 4.18
C GLY A 774 24.34 -5.92 3.86
N GLN A 775 24.66 -5.51 2.64
CA GLN A 775 25.98 -5.00 2.25
C GLN A 775 25.91 -3.51 1.90
N LEU A 776 26.96 -2.75 2.26
CA LEU A 776 27.10 -1.35 1.87
C LEU A 776 27.78 -1.22 0.52
N TYR A 777 27.15 -0.53 -0.40
CA TYR A 777 27.67 -0.22 -1.73
C TYR A 777 28.05 1.25 -1.77
N LYS A 778 29.29 1.61 -2.13
CA LYS A 778 29.64 3.03 -2.29
C LYS A 778 28.75 3.63 -3.38
N ALA A 779 28.11 4.77 -3.12
CA ALA A 779 27.11 5.33 -4.02
C ALA A 779 26.90 6.84 -3.79
N TYR A 780 26.53 7.61 -4.80
CA TYR A 780 26.28 9.05 -4.70
C TYR A 780 25.05 9.49 -5.50
N TYR A 781 24.55 10.70 -5.24
CA TYR A 781 23.44 11.28 -6.00
C TYR A 781 23.93 12.13 -7.19
N ASP A 782 23.69 11.67 -8.43
CA ASP A 782 23.83 12.46 -9.65
C ASP A 782 22.68 13.48 -9.71
N ALA A 783 22.95 14.70 -9.24
CA ALA A 783 21.97 15.77 -9.20
C ALA A 783 21.46 16.20 -10.59
N PRO A 784 22.30 16.38 -11.63
CA PRO A 784 21.85 16.60 -13.02
C PRO A 784 20.85 15.57 -13.53
N ARG A 785 21.02 14.28 -13.21
CA ARG A 785 20.13 13.19 -13.69
C ARG A 785 19.07 12.73 -12.68
N ARG A 786 19.05 13.31 -11.48
CA ARG A 786 18.19 12.93 -10.34
C ARG A 786 18.24 11.43 -10.00
N ALA A 787 19.40 10.82 -10.15
CA ALA A 787 19.61 9.38 -10.00
C ALA A 787 20.64 9.11 -8.90
N VAL A 788 20.38 8.13 -8.03
CA VAL A 788 21.45 7.58 -7.19
C VAL A 788 22.26 6.57 -8.00
N ARG A 789 23.57 6.56 -7.79
CA ARG A 789 24.51 5.75 -8.55
C ARG A 789 25.56 5.10 -7.69
N LEU A 790 25.93 3.87 -8.00
CA LEU A 790 27.07 3.21 -7.37
C LEU A 790 28.40 3.85 -7.80
N GLY A 791 29.41 3.84 -6.92
CA GLY A 791 30.71 4.47 -7.09
C GLY A 791 30.92 5.72 -6.23
N SER A 792 32.10 6.34 -6.37
CA SER A 792 32.43 7.66 -5.79
C SER A 792 31.96 8.78 -6.73
N VAL A 793 31.76 10.00 -6.19
CA VAL A 793 31.68 11.21 -7.04
C VAL A 793 33.00 11.36 -7.80
N PRO A 794 33.01 11.40 -9.14
CA PRO A 794 34.26 11.47 -9.88
C PRO A 794 34.90 12.86 -9.81
N ALA A 795 36.16 12.91 -9.39
CA ALA A 795 36.96 14.14 -9.40
C ALA A 795 37.45 14.43 -10.83
N GLY A 796 36.69 15.21 -11.59
CA GLY A 796 37.11 15.71 -12.90
C GLY A 796 36.99 14.75 -14.10
N GLY A 797 36.27 13.62 -13.97
CA GLY A 797 36.14 12.61 -15.04
C GLY A 797 34.71 12.05 -15.18
N ASP A 798 34.11 12.25 -16.34
CA ASP A 798 32.66 12.17 -16.67
C ASP A 798 31.95 10.78 -16.58
N VAL A 799 32.43 9.81 -15.78
CA VAL A 799 31.82 8.47 -15.63
C VAL A 799 31.48 8.11 -14.18
N ALA A 800 30.22 7.71 -13.99
CA ALA A 800 29.65 7.17 -12.76
C ALA A 800 29.27 5.70 -12.93
N GLY A 801 29.20 4.96 -11.82
CA GLY A 801 28.66 3.59 -11.82
C GLY A 801 27.13 3.53 -11.94
N PRO A 802 26.54 2.32 -11.81
CA PRO A 802 25.15 2.07 -12.14
C PRO A 802 24.14 2.93 -11.41
N THR A 803 23.18 3.46 -12.17
CA THR A 803 21.93 4.01 -11.64
C THR A 803 21.18 2.94 -10.85
N ILE A 804 20.95 3.24 -9.58
CA ILE A 804 20.08 2.47 -8.69
C ILE A 804 18.87 3.33 -8.31
N ARG A 805 17.73 2.69 -8.11
CA ARG A 805 16.47 3.32 -7.71
C ARG A 805 15.94 2.60 -6.49
N LEU A 806 15.49 3.38 -5.52
CA LEU A 806 14.75 2.88 -4.36
C LEU A 806 13.31 2.63 -4.82
N GLN A 807 12.88 1.37 -4.85
CA GLN A 807 11.52 0.96 -5.18
C GLN A 807 10.99 0.07 -4.06
N GLN A 808 9.84 0.43 -3.47
CA GLN A 808 9.23 -0.34 -2.36
C GLN A 808 10.18 -0.51 -1.16
N GLY A 809 11.01 0.50 -0.87
CA GLY A 809 12.03 0.45 0.20
C GLY A 809 13.30 -0.33 -0.14
N LEU A 810 13.38 -0.93 -1.32
CA LEU A 810 14.49 -1.77 -1.75
C LEU A 810 15.28 -1.12 -2.90
N TRP A 811 16.59 -1.13 -2.79
CA TRP A 811 17.50 -0.62 -3.81
C TRP A 811 17.59 -1.60 -4.98
N ARG A 812 17.28 -1.15 -6.20
CA ARG A 812 17.28 -1.96 -7.43
C ARG A 812 18.01 -1.25 -8.58
N LEU A 813 18.59 -2.02 -9.51
CA LEU A 813 19.23 -1.48 -10.72
C LEU A 813 18.17 -0.83 -11.65
N GLY A 814 18.31 0.47 -11.92
CA GLY A 814 17.36 1.23 -12.73
C GLY A 814 17.62 1.08 -14.23
N ARG A 815 16.57 0.76 -15.02
CA ARG A 815 16.53 1.07 -16.47
C ARG A 815 16.47 2.59 -16.67
N GLN A 816 16.99 3.12 -17.78
CA GLN A 816 16.81 4.53 -18.12
C GLN A 816 15.34 4.96 -18.03
N ALA A 817 15.10 6.15 -17.48
CA ALA A 817 13.84 6.87 -17.62
C ALA A 817 14.17 8.38 -17.63
N PRO A 818 13.42 9.20 -18.39
CA PRO A 818 13.63 10.65 -18.39
C PRO A 818 13.39 11.25 -16.99
N PRO A 819 14.04 12.39 -16.67
CA PRO A 819 14.11 12.89 -15.30
C PRO A 819 12.76 13.42 -14.78
N ARG A 820 12.31 12.92 -13.62
CA ARG A 820 11.23 13.52 -12.78
C ARG A 820 11.67 13.61 -11.30
N ALA A 821 10.88 14.30 -10.46
CA ALA A 821 11.33 14.97 -9.22
C ALA A 821 11.35 14.12 -7.92
N ARG A 822 11.74 14.75 -6.79
CA ARG A 822 12.33 14.23 -5.51
C ARG A 822 11.35 13.87 -4.35
N TYR A 823 11.94 13.52 -3.18
CA TYR A 823 11.45 13.19 -1.81
C TYR A 823 11.13 11.69 -1.52
N GLY A 824 11.31 11.08 -0.33
CA GLY A 824 12.00 11.46 0.95
C GLY A 824 11.60 10.52 2.14
N SER A 825 12.44 10.31 3.20
CA SER A 825 12.11 9.43 4.36
C SER A 825 12.84 9.73 5.71
N ASN A 826 12.31 9.23 6.85
CA ASN A 826 12.64 9.60 8.26
C ASN A 826 12.75 8.41 9.26
N ALA A 827 13.24 8.67 10.48
CA ALA A 827 13.77 7.73 11.49
C ALA A 827 12.77 6.88 12.35
N SER A 828 11.64 6.41 11.82
CA SER A 828 10.76 5.47 12.56
C SER A 828 11.24 4.02 12.57
N ASP A 829 12.21 3.69 11.71
CA ASP A 829 12.53 2.30 11.36
C ASP A 829 13.54 1.64 12.32
N ASP A 830 14.25 2.43 13.13
CA ASP A 830 15.36 1.95 13.96
C ASP A 830 14.89 1.14 15.20
N PHE A 831 13.94 1.65 15.99
CA PHE A 831 13.38 0.92 17.15
C PHE A 831 12.73 -0.41 16.72
N ARG A 832 12.01 -0.39 15.59
CA ARG A 832 11.35 -1.58 15.03
C ARG A 832 12.35 -2.65 14.59
N SER A 833 13.52 -2.24 14.09
CA SER A 833 14.56 -3.16 13.64
C SER A 833 15.22 -3.88 14.82
N GLU A 834 15.58 -3.16 15.88
CA GLU A 834 16.18 -3.75 17.10
C GLU A 834 15.19 -4.66 17.85
N TYR A 835 13.92 -4.24 17.93
CA TYR A 835 12.82 -5.04 18.49
C TYR A 835 12.69 -6.42 17.81
N VAL A 836 12.71 -6.44 16.47
CA VAL A 836 12.62 -7.67 15.69
C VAL A 836 13.88 -8.53 15.86
N ALA A 837 15.07 -7.91 15.98
CA ALA A 837 16.32 -8.62 16.21
C ALA A 837 16.35 -9.36 17.56
N GLN A 838 15.98 -8.71 18.66
CA GLN A 838 16.00 -9.31 20.00
C GLN A 838 14.96 -10.44 20.15
N LEU A 839 13.78 -10.31 19.51
CA LEU A 839 12.79 -11.38 19.47
C LEU A 839 13.20 -12.53 18.55
N ALA A 840 13.86 -12.26 17.42
CA ALA A 840 14.43 -13.30 16.57
C ALA A 840 15.56 -14.08 17.26
N HIS A 841 16.29 -13.43 18.17
CA HIS A 841 17.31 -14.08 18.99
C HIS A 841 16.69 -14.92 20.13
N ALA A 842 15.66 -14.42 20.80
CA ALA A 842 14.98 -15.13 21.89
C ALA A 842 14.09 -16.30 21.40
N PHE A 843 13.54 -16.20 20.19
CA PHE A 843 12.71 -17.22 19.55
C PHE A 843 13.19 -17.44 18.10
N PRO A 844 14.15 -18.36 17.87
CA PRO A 844 14.73 -18.59 16.54
C PRO A 844 13.71 -19.13 15.53
N ASP A 845 12.82 -20.03 15.96
CA ASP A 845 11.71 -20.53 15.15
C ASP A 845 10.69 -19.39 14.91
N ALA A 846 10.40 -19.11 13.64
CA ALA A 846 9.45 -18.08 13.25
C ALA A 846 8.00 -18.41 13.67
N ALA A 847 7.61 -19.69 13.66
CA ALA A 847 6.25 -20.08 14.05
C ALA A 847 6.03 -19.94 15.57
N GLU A 848 7.02 -20.32 16.36
CA GLU A 848 7.03 -20.10 17.82
C GLU A 848 7.04 -18.60 18.14
N ARG A 849 7.93 -17.84 17.49
CA ARG A 849 8.05 -16.39 17.68
C ARG A 849 6.74 -15.67 17.40
N ASP A 850 6.12 -15.91 16.25
CA ASP A 850 4.88 -15.23 15.87
C ASP A 850 3.72 -15.60 16.82
N LEU A 851 3.68 -16.84 17.33
CA LEU A 851 2.71 -17.30 18.33
C LEU A 851 2.91 -16.63 19.69
N VAL A 852 4.14 -16.62 20.22
CA VAL A 852 4.47 -15.95 21.50
C VAL A 852 4.25 -14.45 21.42
N VAL A 853 4.68 -13.80 20.33
CA VAL A 853 4.49 -12.36 20.08
C VAL A 853 2.99 -12.03 20.03
N ALA A 854 2.18 -12.77 19.27
CA ALA A 854 0.75 -12.52 19.16
C ALA A 854 -0.01 -12.75 20.48
N ALA A 855 0.42 -13.75 21.28
CA ALA A 855 -0.16 -14.00 22.60
C ALA A 855 0.21 -12.89 23.60
N MET A 856 1.49 -12.52 23.70
CA MET A 856 1.94 -11.48 24.63
C MET A 856 1.40 -10.09 24.29
N PHE A 857 1.25 -9.74 23.00
CA PHE A 857 0.58 -8.49 22.61
C PHE A 857 -0.91 -8.45 22.94
N ARG A 858 -1.58 -9.60 23.08
CA ARG A 858 -2.96 -9.66 23.59
C ARG A 858 -3.01 -9.49 25.11
N GLU A 859 -2.07 -10.13 25.82
CA GLU A 859 -1.94 -10.04 27.29
C GLU A 859 -1.63 -8.60 27.75
N VAL A 860 -0.67 -7.93 27.10
CA VAL A 860 -0.30 -6.52 27.36
C VAL A 860 -1.44 -5.54 27.03
N ARG A 861 -2.40 -5.93 26.18
CA ARG A 861 -3.59 -5.13 25.83
C ARG A 861 -4.81 -5.43 26.71
N GLY A 862 -4.67 -6.26 27.74
CA GLY A 862 -5.75 -6.57 28.69
C GLY A 862 -6.91 -7.38 28.09
N LEU A 863 -6.69 -8.07 26.96
CA LEU A 863 -7.73 -8.89 26.32
C LEU A 863 -7.86 -10.25 27.03
N PRO A 864 -9.09 -10.79 27.24
CA PRO A 864 -9.30 -12.02 27.99
C PRO A 864 -8.65 -13.23 27.32
N ALA A 865 -7.99 -14.07 28.13
CA ALA A 865 -7.15 -15.19 27.70
C ALA A 865 -7.93 -16.44 27.22
N ALA A 866 -8.90 -16.27 26.32
CA ALA A 866 -9.50 -17.38 25.60
C ALA A 866 -8.47 -17.95 24.59
N ALA A 867 -7.99 -19.16 24.87
CA ALA A 867 -6.99 -19.92 24.10
C ALA A 867 -5.51 -19.47 24.18
N ALA A 868 -5.04 -19.00 25.35
CA ALA A 868 -3.60 -18.88 25.66
C ALA A 868 -2.93 -20.25 25.98
N ALA A 869 -3.36 -21.34 25.32
CA ALA A 869 -3.02 -22.72 25.67
C ALA A 869 -1.65 -23.21 25.15
N GLY A 870 -0.84 -22.33 24.54
CA GLY A 870 0.41 -22.70 23.87
C GLY A 870 1.66 -21.91 24.28
N VAL A 871 1.55 -20.94 25.20
CA VAL A 871 2.70 -20.14 25.67
C VAL A 871 2.99 -20.45 27.13
N SER A 872 4.15 -21.05 27.35
CA SER A 872 4.71 -21.37 28.67
C SER A 872 5.23 -20.11 29.38
N GLU A 873 5.34 -20.17 30.70
CA GLU A 873 5.89 -19.04 31.47
C GLU A 873 7.37 -18.77 31.15
N ALA A 874 8.12 -19.79 30.72
CA ALA A 874 9.47 -19.63 30.21
C ALA A 874 9.50 -18.78 28.93
N GLN A 875 8.57 -19.00 27.99
CA GLN A 875 8.42 -18.17 26.79
C GLN A 875 7.92 -16.75 27.14
N ARG A 876 7.01 -16.58 28.12
CA ARG A 876 6.63 -15.24 28.62
C ARG A 876 7.83 -14.48 29.20
N SER A 877 8.67 -15.16 29.99
CA SER A 877 9.90 -14.56 30.54
C SER A 877 10.87 -14.19 29.43
N ALA A 878 11.21 -15.12 28.53
CA ALA A 878 12.11 -14.88 27.41
C ALA A 878 11.64 -13.71 26.51
N PHE A 879 10.32 -13.56 26.32
CA PHE A 879 9.73 -12.42 25.62
C PHE A 879 9.94 -11.12 26.39
N ARG A 880 9.61 -11.07 27.69
CA ARG A 880 9.85 -9.88 28.54
C ARG A 880 11.33 -9.50 28.58
N ASP A 881 12.23 -10.48 28.66
CA ASP A 881 13.68 -10.25 28.67
C ASP A 881 14.19 -9.74 27.31
N ALA A 882 13.61 -10.19 26.20
CA ALA A 882 13.92 -9.68 24.86
C ALA A 882 13.43 -8.24 24.65
N MET A 883 12.23 -7.92 25.14
CA MET A 883 11.69 -6.56 25.17
C MET A 883 12.64 -5.60 25.90
N VAL A 884 13.03 -5.96 27.13
CA VAL A 884 13.93 -5.16 27.97
C VAL A 884 15.31 -4.99 27.33
N ARG A 885 15.85 -6.03 26.68
CA ARG A 885 17.11 -5.92 25.92
C ARG A 885 17.00 -5.00 24.71
N ALA A 886 15.90 -5.05 23.94
CA ALA A 886 15.67 -4.15 22.80
C ALA A 886 15.55 -2.69 23.25
N GLU A 887 14.81 -2.45 24.34
CA GLU A 887 14.66 -1.12 24.93
C GLU A 887 16.03 -0.59 25.44
N GLN A 888 16.81 -1.40 26.15
CA GLN A 888 18.17 -1.06 26.58
C GLN A 888 19.15 -0.83 25.42
N ALA A 889 19.06 -1.61 24.33
CA ALA A 889 19.87 -1.45 23.13
C ALA A 889 19.56 -0.13 22.40
N VAL A 890 18.28 0.23 22.25
CA VAL A 890 17.88 1.52 21.67
C VAL A 890 18.29 2.68 22.58
N HIS A 891 18.21 2.55 23.91
CA HIS A 891 18.69 3.58 24.83
C HIS A 891 20.22 3.73 24.85
N THR A 892 20.99 2.66 24.61
CA THR A 892 22.45 2.77 24.46
C THR A 892 22.86 3.37 23.12
N LEU A 893 22.14 3.08 22.03
CA LEU A 893 22.29 3.76 20.74
C LEU A 893 21.94 5.26 20.79
N ALA A 894 21.04 5.67 21.70
CA ALA A 894 20.68 7.07 21.93
C ALA A 894 21.66 7.85 22.84
N GLY A 895 22.66 7.19 23.44
CA GLY A 895 23.75 7.86 24.17
C GLY A 895 23.40 8.47 25.54
N THR A 896 22.21 8.22 26.08
CA THR A 896 21.80 8.69 27.42
C THR A 896 21.03 7.63 28.18
N GLY A 897 21.49 7.27 29.39
CA GLY A 897 20.61 6.66 30.39
C GLY A 897 19.45 7.60 30.75
N PRO A 898 18.41 7.12 31.45
CA PRO A 898 17.18 7.89 31.68
C PRO A 898 17.42 9.07 32.63
N ALA A 899 17.91 10.17 32.08
CA ALA A 899 17.76 11.48 32.70
C ALA A 899 16.27 11.78 32.79
N LEU A 900 15.78 12.07 34.01
CA LEU A 900 14.47 12.68 34.16
C LEU A 900 14.46 13.96 33.29
N PRO A 901 13.34 14.27 32.59
CA PRO A 901 13.19 15.56 31.92
C PRO A 901 13.62 16.68 32.87
N GLY A 902 14.40 17.66 32.40
CA GLY A 902 15.11 18.61 33.29
C GLY A 902 14.22 19.45 34.24
N HIS A 903 12.91 19.39 34.08
CA HIS A 903 11.90 19.98 34.97
C HIS A 903 11.36 19.00 36.04
N LEU A 904 11.85 17.76 36.13
CA LEU A 904 11.45 16.75 37.12
C LEU A 904 12.66 16.30 37.95
N ARG A 905 12.50 16.31 39.27
CA ARG A 905 13.53 15.82 40.21
C ARG A 905 12.98 14.64 41.01
N ARG A 906 13.78 13.58 41.16
CA ARG A 906 13.49 12.48 42.09
C ARG A 906 13.47 13.01 43.52
N VAL A 907 12.41 12.67 44.27
CA VAL A 907 12.35 12.94 45.71
C VAL A 907 13.26 11.92 46.41
N SER A 908 14.14 12.37 47.30
CA SER A 908 15.02 11.45 48.03
C SER A 908 14.20 10.63 49.03
N SER A 909 14.68 9.45 49.41
CA SER A 909 14.00 8.60 50.40
C SER A 909 13.84 9.26 51.77
N ALA A 910 14.73 10.21 52.13
CA ALA A 910 14.61 11.02 53.34
C ALA A 910 13.50 12.08 53.24
N ASP A 911 13.29 12.63 52.04
CA ASP A 911 12.34 13.72 51.74
C ASP A 911 10.95 13.24 51.33
N LEU A 912 10.71 11.91 51.27
CA LEU A 912 9.41 11.36 50.88
C LEU A 912 8.29 11.83 51.84
N PRO A 913 7.25 12.52 51.34
CA PRO A 913 6.07 12.85 52.14
C PRO A 913 5.45 11.58 52.73
N GLN A 914 5.02 11.63 53.99
CA GLN A 914 4.32 10.49 54.59
C GLN A 914 3.01 10.19 53.86
N ARG A 915 2.28 11.25 53.48
CA ARG A 915 0.98 11.16 52.82
C ARG A 915 0.85 12.18 51.70
N LEU A 916 0.18 11.77 50.63
CA LEU A 916 -0.24 12.64 49.52
C LEU A 916 -1.67 12.25 49.11
N TRP A 917 -2.32 13.13 48.35
CA TRP A 917 -3.72 13.02 47.96
C TRP A 917 -3.86 12.86 46.45
N PHE A 918 -4.70 11.91 46.05
CA PHE A 918 -5.29 11.86 44.72
C PHE A 918 -6.70 12.46 44.80
N HIS A 919 -7.06 13.30 43.84
CA HIS A 919 -8.40 13.89 43.74
C HIS A 919 -9.05 13.42 42.44
N GLY A 920 -10.32 13.01 42.50
CA GLY A 920 -11.08 12.53 41.34
C GLY A 920 -12.14 13.53 40.88
N ASP A 921 -12.26 13.71 39.56
CA ASP A 921 -13.19 14.65 38.93
C ASP A 921 -14.55 14.01 38.58
N ARG A 922 -14.74 12.73 38.92
CA ARG A 922 -15.94 11.95 38.61
C ARG A 922 -16.26 10.97 39.74
N ARG A 923 -17.54 10.64 39.93
CA ARG A 923 -17.97 9.56 40.84
C ARG A 923 -17.14 8.29 40.66
N ILE A 924 -16.78 7.67 41.79
CA ILE A 924 -15.77 6.60 42.00
C ILE A 924 -15.78 5.44 40.96
N HIS A 925 -16.91 5.14 40.31
CA HIS A 925 -16.98 4.08 39.29
C HIS A 925 -16.64 4.51 37.85
N ALA A 926 -16.20 5.76 37.63
CA ALA A 926 -15.94 6.34 36.31
C ALA A 926 -14.59 7.09 36.19
N ASP A 927 -13.68 6.87 37.13
CA ASP A 927 -12.37 7.54 37.22
C ASP A 927 -11.21 6.50 37.31
N ALA A 928 -9.96 6.97 37.36
CA ALA A 928 -8.76 6.13 37.40
C ALA A 928 -8.57 5.34 38.71
N PHE A 929 -9.41 5.54 39.72
CA PHE A 929 -9.35 4.82 41.00
C PHE A 929 -10.52 3.85 41.14
N ALA A 930 -10.23 2.57 41.37
CA ALA A 930 -11.22 1.54 41.65
C ALA A 930 -11.03 0.99 43.07
N HIS A 931 -12.12 0.86 43.84
CA HIS A 931 -12.14 0.32 45.19
C HIS A 931 -13.21 -0.76 45.34
N ALA A 932 -12.89 -1.85 46.04
CA ALA A 932 -13.86 -2.89 46.39
C ALA A 932 -13.54 -3.54 47.73
N ALA A 933 -14.57 -3.72 48.56
CA ALA A 933 -14.49 -4.56 49.75
C ALA A 933 -14.56 -6.04 49.35
N THR A 934 -13.70 -6.87 49.93
CA THR A 934 -13.74 -8.33 49.77
C THR A 934 -14.76 -8.95 50.73
N ALA A 935 -15.30 -10.12 50.36
CA ALA A 935 -16.24 -10.87 51.21
C ALA A 935 -15.65 -11.33 52.56
N SER A 936 -14.32 -11.27 52.72
CA SER A 936 -13.59 -11.56 53.97
C SER A 936 -13.28 -10.32 54.80
N GLY A 937 -13.81 -9.14 54.46
CA GLY A 937 -13.65 -7.90 55.24
C GLY A 937 -12.33 -7.15 55.01
N GLY A 938 -11.53 -7.54 54.02
CA GLY A 938 -10.36 -6.77 53.59
C GLY A 938 -10.71 -5.80 52.46
N GLU A 939 -10.18 -4.59 52.50
CA GLU A 939 -10.34 -3.59 51.43
C GLU A 939 -9.11 -3.58 50.50
N TRP A 940 -9.33 -3.45 49.20
CA TRP A 940 -8.27 -3.23 48.22
C TRP A 940 -8.67 -2.14 47.23
N ALA A 941 -7.67 -1.41 46.74
CA ALA A 941 -7.85 -0.44 45.67
C ALA A 941 -6.83 -0.65 44.55
N ALA A 942 -7.18 -0.20 43.36
CA ALA A 942 -6.28 -0.14 42.22
C ALA A 942 -6.36 1.23 41.55
N MET A 943 -5.21 1.78 41.18
CA MET A 943 -5.09 3.03 40.46
C MET A 943 -4.54 2.81 39.06
N GLY A 944 -5.31 3.23 38.06
CA GLY A 944 -4.89 3.31 36.67
C GLY A 944 -3.76 4.32 36.51
N THR A 945 -2.72 3.91 35.80
CA THR A 945 -1.49 4.69 35.61
C THR A 945 -1.50 5.38 34.24
N ALA A 946 -1.11 6.64 34.17
CA ALA A 946 -1.15 7.43 32.94
C ALA A 946 0.21 8.07 32.63
N TYR A 947 0.42 8.44 31.36
CA TYR A 947 1.57 9.26 30.98
C TYR A 947 1.38 10.68 31.50
N GLN A 948 2.29 11.13 32.36
CA GLN A 948 2.29 12.47 32.95
C GLN A 948 3.26 13.40 32.20
N ALA A 949 4.32 12.85 31.62
CA ALA A 949 5.23 13.53 30.70
C ALA A 949 5.84 12.50 29.72
N ARG A 950 6.64 12.98 28.76
CA ARG A 950 7.44 12.12 27.88
C ARG A 950 8.30 11.18 28.74
N ASP A 951 8.11 9.88 28.54
CA ASP A 951 8.81 8.78 29.23
C ASP A 951 8.61 8.74 30.77
N VAL A 952 7.55 9.40 31.28
CA VAL A 952 7.15 9.38 32.70
C VAL A 952 5.70 8.90 32.83
N VAL A 953 5.54 7.61 33.14
CA VAL A 953 4.26 6.99 33.53
C VAL A 953 4.12 7.02 35.05
N GLY A 954 2.94 7.39 35.54
CA GLY A 954 2.65 7.41 36.96
C GLY A 954 1.27 7.99 37.30
N ILE A 955 1.06 8.15 38.60
CA ILE A 955 -0.15 8.73 39.19
C ILE A 955 0.21 10.12 39.71
N ARG A 956 -0.53 11.14 39.29
CA ARG A 956 -0.36 12.52 39.80
C ARG A 956 -1.01 12.62 41.18
N LEU A 957 -0.26 13.15 42.14
CA LEU A 957 -0.65 13.33 43.53
C LEU A 957 -0.31 14.76 43.97
N THR A 958 -0.98 15.24 45.02
CA THR A 958 -0.73 16.57 45.59
C THR A 958 -0.62 16.51 47.11
N ALA A 959 0.09 17.45 47.75
CA ALA A 959 0.07 17.56 49.21
C ALA A 959 -1.13 18.36 49.75
N VAL A 960 -1.99 18.90 48.88
CA VAL A 960 -3.20 19.64 49.30
C VAL A 960 -4.28 18.66 49.78
N PRO A 961 -4.69 18.69 51.07
CA PRO A 961 -5.76 17.85 51.59
C PRO A 961 -7.14 18.33 51.12
N PRO A 962 -8.16 17.44 51.08
CA PRO A 962 -9.54 17.83 50.79
C PRO A 962 -10.03 18.89 51.79
N GLY A 963 -10.74 19.91 51.27
CA GLY A 963 -11.26 21.05 52.05
C GLY A 963 -10.46 22.36 51.93
N ALA A 964 -9.35 22.38 51.18
CA ALA A 964 -8.71 23.65 50.79
C ALA A 964 -9.56 24.41 49.73
N PRO A 965 -9.57 25.76 49.71
CA PRO A 965 -10.49 26.57 48.89
C PRO A 965 -10.23 26.55 47.37
N SER A 966 -9.50 25.56 46.85
CA SER A 966 -9.07 25.45 45.45
C SER A 966 -9.34 24.10 44.78
N SER A 967 -10.11 23.20 45.42
CA SER A 967 -10.37 21.84 44.91
C SER A 967 -11.87 21.53 44.75
N PRO A 968 -12.42 21.63 43.53
CA PRO A 968 -13.82 21.29 43.22
C PRO A 968 -13.97 19.82 42.82
N HIS A 969 -13.58 18.88 43.68
CA HIS A 969 -13.50 17.45 43.37
C HIS A 969 -14.52 16.62 44.16
N ASP A 970 -15.13 15.62 43.50
CA ASP A 970 -16.21 14.77 44.07
C ASP A 970 -15.71 13.90 45.25
N PHE A 971 -14.45 13.47 45.23
CA PHE A 971 -13.84 12.65 46.29
C PHE A 971 -12.31 12.78 46.30
N ALA A 972 -11.69 12.46 47.44
CA ALA A 972 -10.24 12.39 47.58
C ALA A 972 -9.79 11.04 48.16
N VAL A 973 -8.58 10.61 47.79
CA VAL A 973 -7.92 9.40 48.31
C VAL A 973 -6.58 9.78 48.91
N GLU A 974 -6.42 9.55 50.21
CA GLU A 974 -5.15 9.66 50.92
C GLU A 974 -4.31 8.44 50.62
N LEU A 975 -3.04 8.62 50.24
CA LEU A 975 -2.08 7.54 49.98
C LEU A 975 -0.89 7.65 50.94
N ALA A 976 -0.52 6.53 51.57
CA ALA A 976 0.66 6.40 52.43
C ALA A 976 1.94 6.23 51.57
N VAL A 977 2.29 7.27 50.81
CA VAL A 977 3.29 7.21 49.73
C VAL A 977 4.67 6.73 50.20
N ARG A 978 5.08 7.08 51.42
CA ARG A 978 6.35 6.58 51.99
C ARG A 978 6.34 5.06 52.13
N ASP A 979 5.23 4.49 52.60
CA ASP A 979 5.09 3.06 52.86
C ASP A 979 4.94 2.29 51.54
N ILE A 980 4.16 2.82 50.60
CA ILE A 980 4.04 2.29 49.22
C ILE A 980 5.41 2.23 48.53
N VAL A 981 6.19 3.32 48.56
CA VAL A 981 7.53 3.34 47.94
C VAL A 981 8.46 2.34 48.65
N ALA A 982 8.49 2.34 49.99
CA ALA A 982 9.34 1.44 50.76
C ALA A 982 9.01 -0.05 50.52
N ALA A 983 7.73 -0.42 50.50
CA ALA A 983 7.27 -1.79 50.25
C ALA A 983 7.56 -2.28 48.82
N ARG A 984 7.72 -1.37 47.85
CA ARG A 984 7.96 -1.71 46.44
C ARG A 984 9.42 -1.58 45.99
N MET A 985 10.30 -0.98 46.80
CA MET A 985 11.75 -0.93 46.51
C MET A 985 12.44 -2.31 46.48
N SER A 986 11.83 -3.33 47.10
CA SER A 986 12.38 -4.70 47.20
C SER A 986 11.82 -5.70 46.19
N GLY A 987 10.91 -5.27 45.29
CA GLY A 987 10.24 -6.11 44.30
C GLY A 987 10.63 -5.80 42.85
N ALA A 988 10.15 -6.62 41.91
CA ALA A 988 10.49 -6.57 40.47
C ALA A 988 9.85 -5.39 39.68
N GLY A 989 9.59 -4.26 40.34
CA GLY A 989 8.95 -3.07 39.75
C GLY A 989 9.10 -1.87 40.67
N PRO A 990 10.23 -1.13 40.63
CA PRO A 990 10.50 -0.04 41.55
C PRO A 990 9.54 1.13 41.29
N VAL A 991 8.75 1.47 42.30
CA VAL A 991 7.91 2.68 42.35
C VAL A 991 8.75 3.80 42.94
N ASP A 992 8.80 4.96 42.28
CA ASP A 992 9.53 6.14 42.78
C ASP A 992 8.75 7.45 42.66
N LEU A 993 8.98 8.37 43.59
CA LEU A 993 8.31 9.67 43.62
C LEU A 993 9.18 10.74 42.94
N VAL A 994 8.61 11.47 41.98
CA VAL A 994 9.24 12.65 41.37
C VAL A 994 8.36 13.88 41.59
N THR A 995 8.97 15.06 41.57
CA THR A 995 8.28 16.36 41.71
C THR A 995 8.79 17.35 40.67
N ALA A 996 7.98 18.33 40.31
CA ALA A 996 8.34 19.33 39.31
C ALA A 996 9.23 20.44 39.91
N LEU A 997 10.28 20.80 39.18
CA LEU A 997 11.16 21.91 39.50
C LEU A 997 10.49 23.23 39.05
N GLY A 998 10.25 24.13 40.01
CA GLY A 998 9.71 25.46 39.74
C GLY A 998 8.18 25.59 39.84
N SER A 999 7.44 24.51 40.11
CA SER A 999 6.01 24.62 40.41
C SER A 999 5.81 25.20 41.82
N SER A 1000 5.05 26.28 41.93
CA SER A 1000 4.63 26.87 43.21
C SER A 1000 3.52 26.10 43.94
N GLY A 1001 3.14 24.92 43.43
CA GLY A 1001 2.16 24.00 44.00
C GLY A 1001 2.80 22.65 44.34
N PRO A 1002 2.29 21.92 45.36
CA PRO A 1002 2.93 20.72 45.89
C PRO A 1002 2.53 19.47 45.09
N ASP A 1003 2.85 19.47 43.80
CA ASP A 1003 2.51 18.38 42.88
C ASP A 1003 3.65 17.36 42.76
N PHE A 1004 3.25 16.10 42.81
CA PHE A 1004 4.11 14.93 42.76
C PHE A 1004 3.59 13.92 41.73
N ILE A 1005 4.48 13.09 41.20
CA ILE A 1005 4.14 11.96 40.35
C ILE A 1005 4.72 10.71 40.99
N LEU A 1006 3.85 9.79 41.40
CA LEU A 1006 4.24 8.46 41.84
C LEU A 1006 4.38 7.59 40.59
N ARG A 1007 5.63 7.35 40.16
CA ARG A 1007 5.95 6.62 38.94
C ARG A 1007 5.77 5.13 39.14
N THR A 1008 5.28 4.48 38.10
CA THR A 1008 4.88 3.07 38.11
C THR A 1008 5.36 2.39 36.81
N PRO A 1009 5.53 1.05 36.81
CA PRO A 1009 5.75 0.31 35.57
C PRO A 1009 4.65 0.62 34.53
N PRO A 1010 4.99 0.82 33.24
CA PRO A 1010 4.01 1.11 32.20
C PRO A 1010 2.95 0.01 32.07
N GLY A 1011 1.68 0.41 31.96
CA GLY A 1011 0.56 -0.51 31.70
C GLY A 1011 0.13 -1.41 32.87
N GLN A 1012 0.74 -1.29 34.05
CA GLN A 1012 0.31 -1.99 35.26
C GLN A 1012 -0.41 -1.02 36.21
N PRO A 1013 -1.64 -1.32 36.68
CA PRO A 1013 -2.28 -0.50 37.70
C PRO A 1013 -1.53 -0.63 39.04
N LEU A 1014 -1.43 0.45 39.80
CA LEU A 1014 -0.90 0.40 41.16
C LEU A 1014 -1.96 -0.22 42.07
N VAL A 1015 -1.73 -1.47 42.48
CA VAL A 1015 -2.59 -2.16 43.45
C VAL A 1015 -2.13 -1.81 44.87
N LEU A 1016 -3.07 -1.28 45.66
CA LEU A 1016 -2.88 -0.76 47.00
C LEU A 1016 -3.44 -1.73 48.03
N ALA A 1017 -2.63 -2.08 49.02
CA ALA A 1017 -2.95 -2.98 50.11
C ALA A 1017 -3.77 -2.28 51.22
N PRO A 1018 -4.45 -3.03 52.12
CA PRO A 1018 -5.10 -2.46 53.28
C PRO A 1018 -4.13 -1.60 54.10
N GLY A 1019 -4.48 -0.33 54.33
CA GLY A 1019 -3.64 0.64 55.04
C GLY A 1019 -2.69 1.47 54.18
N GLU A 1020 -2.46 1.12 52.91
CA GLU A 1020 -1.69 1.97 51.97
C GLU A 1020 -2.53 3.16 51.46
N PHE A 1021 -3.86 3.11 51.60
CA PHE A 1021 -4.79 4.13 51.16
C PHE A 1021 -5.94 4.35 52.15
N ARG A 1022 -6.59 5.53 52.06
CA ARG A 1022 -7.86 5.83 52.73
C ARG A 1022 -8.72 6.74 51.85
N VAL A 1023 -9.92 6.31 51.50
CA VAL A 1023 -10.90 7.17 50.82
C VAL A 1023 -11.46 8.17 51.82
N VAL A 1024 -11.55 9.44 51.41
CA VAL A 1024 -12.14 10.52 52.21
C VAL A 1024 -13.22 11.19 51.38
N GLU A 1025 -14.46 11.06 51.85
CA GLU A 1025 -15.61 11.77 51.29
C GLU A 1025 -15.50 13.26 51.63
N THR A 1026 -15.52 14.10 50.60
CA THR A 1026 -15.48 15.55 50.77
C THR A 1026 -16.88 16.05 51.15
N PRO A 1027 -17.07 16.74 52.29
CA PRO A 1027 -18.35 17.40 52.54
C PRO A 1027 -18.55 18.54 51.53
N MET A 1028 -19.69 18.52 50.81
CA MET A 1028 -20.10 19.58 49.89
C MET A 1028 -20.46 20.89 50.59
#